data_AF-P49641-F1
#
_entry.id   AF-P49641-F1
#
_cell.length_a   1.000
_cell.length_b   1.000
_cell.length_c   1.000
_cell.angle_alpha   90.00
_cell.angle_beta   90.00
_cell.angle_gamma   90.00
#
_symmetry.space_group_name_H-M   'P 1'
#
loop_
_entity.id
_entity.type
_entity.pdbx_description
1 polymer ?
#
loop_
_entity_poly.entity_id
_entity_poly.type
_entity_poly.pdbx_seq_one_letter_code
_entity_poly.pdbx_strand_id
1 'polypeptide(L)'
;MKLKKQVTVCGAAIFCVAVFSLYLMLDRVQHDPTRHQNGGNFPRSQISVLQNRIEQLEQLLEENHEIISHIKDSVLELTANAEGPPAMLPYYTVNGSWVVPPEPRPSFFSISPQDCQFALGGRGQKPELQMLTVSEELPFDNVDGGVWRQGFDISYDPHDWDAEDLQVFVVPHSHNDPGWIKTFDKYYTEQTQHILNSMVSKLQEDPRRRFLWAEVSFFAKWWDNINVQKRAAVRRLVGNGQLEIATGGWVMPDEANSHYFALIDQLIEGHQWLERNLGATPRSGWAVDPFGYSSTMPYLLRRANLTSMLIQRVHYAIKKHFAATHSLEFMWRQTWDSDSSTDIFCHMMPFYSYDVPHTCGPDPKICCQFDFKRLPGGRINCPWKVPPRAITEANVAERAALLLDQYRKKSQLFRSNVLLVPLGDDFRYDKPQEWDAQFFNYQRLFDFFNSRPNLHVQAQFGTLSDYFDALYKRTGVEPGARPPGFPVLSGDFFSYADREDHYWTGYYTSRPFYKSLDRVLEAHLRGAEVLYSLAAAHARRSGLAGRYPLSDFTLLTEARRTLGLFQHHDAITGTAKEAVVVDYGVRLLRSLVNLKQVIIHAAHYLVLGDKETYHFDPEAPFLQVDDTRLSHDALPERTVIQLDSSPRFVVLFNPLEQERFSMVSLLVNSPRVRVLSEEGQPLAVQISAHWSSATEAVPDVYQVSVPVRLPALGLGVLQLQLGLDGHRTLPSSVRIYLHGRQLSVSRHEAFPLRVIDSGTSDFALSNRYMQVWFSGLTGLLKSIRRVDEEHEQQVDMQVLVYGTRTSKDKSGAYLFLPDGEAKPYVPKEPPVLRVTEGPFFSEVVAYYEHIHQAVRLYNLPGVEGLSLDISSLVDIRDYVNKELALHIHTDIDSQGIFFTDLNGFQVQPRRYLKKLPLQANFYPMPVMAYIQDAQKRLTLHTAQALGVSSLKDGQLEVILDRRLMQDDNRGLGQGLKDNKRTCNRFRLLLERRTVGSEVQDSHSTSYPSLLSHLTSMYLNAPALALPVARMQLPGPGLRSFHPLASSLPCDFHLLNLRTLQAEEDTLPSAETALILHRKGFDCGLEAKNLGFNCTTSQGKVALGSLFHGLDVVFLQPTSLTLLYPLASPSNSTDVYLEPMEIATFRLRLG
;
A
#
# COMPACT_ATOMS: atom_id res chain seq x y z
N MET A 1 68.34 -14.27 4.81
CA MET A 1 67.17 -13.35 4.60
C MET A 1 67.13 -12.69 3.20
N LYS A 2 67.70 -13.26 2.11
CA LYS A 2 67.71 -12.59 0.79
C LYS A 2 66.60 -13.00 -0.21
N LEU A 3 65.81 -14.04 0.05
CA LEU A 3 64.79 -14.52 -0.93
C LEU A 3 63.52 -13.67 -1.01
N LYS A 4 63.07 -13.02 0.08
CA LYS A 4 61.76 -12.32 0.09
C LYS A 4 61.70 -11.07 -0.81
N LYS A 5 62.82 -10.34 -1.01
CA LYS A 5 62.83 -9.17 -1.89
C LYS A 5 62.78 -9.52 -3.39
N GLN A 6 63.32 -10.67 -3.79
CA GLN A 6 63.33 -11.06 -5.21
C GLN A 6 61.94 -11.43 -5.73
N VAL A 7 61.10 -12.07 -4.92
CA VAL A 7 59.74 -12.47 -5.32
C VAL A 7 58.83 -11.27 -5.53
N THR A 8 58.90 -10.26 -4.66
CA THR A 8 58.07 -9.04 -4.78
C THR A 8 58.48 -8.19 -5.98
N VAL A 9 59.79 -8.11 -6.27
CA VAL A 9 60.29 -7.41 -7.47
C VAL A 9 59.90 -8.15 -8.74
N CYS A 10 59.94 -9.49 -8.76
CA CYS A 10 59.48 -10.28 -9.90
C CYS A 10 57.97 -10.13 -10.13
N GLY A 11 57.16 -10.17 -9.07
CA GLY A 11 55.70 -9.99 -9.17
C GLY A 11 55.31 -8.62 -9.70
N ALA A 12 55.95 -7.55 -9.21
CA ALA A 12 55.73 -6.20 -9.73
C ALA A 12 56.18 -6.05 -11.19
N ALA A 13 57.32 -6.66 -11.57
CA ALA A 13 57.80 -6.64 -12.95
C ALA A 13 56.83 -7.35 -13.91
N ILE A 14 56.28 -8.51 -13.53
CA ILE A 14 55.30 -9.24 -14.34
C ILE A 14 54.01 -8.42 -14.51
N PHE A 15 53.51 -7.80 -13.44
CA PHE A 15 52.33 -6.95 -13.50
C PHE A 15 52.55 -5.72 -14.41
N CYS A 16 53.70 -5.04 -14.28
CA CYS A 16 54.05 -3.93 -15.16
C CYS A 16 54.17 -4.37 -16.62
N VAL A 17 54.78 -5.53 -16.91
CA VAL A 17 54.88 -6.07 -18.28
C VAL A 17 53.50 -6.41 -18.85
N ALA A 18 52.59 -6.99 -18.05
CA ALA A 18 51.22 -7.29 -18.49
C ALA A 18 50.45 -6.01 -18.85
N VAL A 19 50.51 -4.99 -17.98
CA VAL A 19 49.87 -3.68 -18.23
C VAL A 19 50.48 -2.99 -19.44
N PHE A 20 51.81 -2.98 -19.58
CA PHE A 20 52.49 -2.39 -20.74
C PHE A 20 52.18 -3.14 -22.03
N SER A 21 52.06 -4.47 -21.99
CA SER A 21 51.70 -5.28 -23.16
C SER A 21 50.26 -5.02 -23.60
N LEU A 22 49.35 -4.85 -22.63
CA LEU A 22 47.96 -4.49 -22.90
C LEU A 22 47.86 -3.08 -23.49
N TYR A 23 48.63 -2.13 -22.95
CA TYR A 23 48.74 -0.77 -23.48
C TYR A 23 49.33 -0.76 -24.89
N LEU A 24 50.42 -1.49 -25.14
CA LEU A 24 51.02 -1.61 -26.48
C LEU A 24 50.11 -2.34 -27.48
N MET A 25 49.27 -3.29 -27.03
CA MET A 25 48.23 -3.88 -27.87
C MET A 25 47.19 -2.83 -28.26
N LEU A 26 46.68 -2.05 -27.29
CA LEU A 26 45.71 -0.98 -27.55
C LEU A 26 46.29 0.13 -28.43
N ASP A 27 47.56 0.50 -28.21
CA ASP A 27 48.26 1.52 -28.97
C ASP A 27 48.58 1.05 -30.41
N ARG A 28 48.95 -0.23 -30.59
CA ARG A 28 49.10 -0.82 -31.94
C ARG A 28 47.78 -0.97 -32.68
N VAL A 29 46.67 -1.13 -31.99
CA VAL A 29 45.34 -1.10 -32.62
C VAL A 29 44.97 0.33 -33.04
N GLN A 30 45.60 1.36 -32.47
CA GLN A 30 45.33 2.77 -32.78
C GLN A 30 46.37 3.45 -33.69
N HIS A 31 47.40 2.74 -34.15
CA HIS A 31 48.42 3.29 -35.05
C HIS A 31 48.53 2.51 -36.36
N ASP A 32 47.70 2.90 -37.32
CA ASP A 32 48.01 2.73 -38.75
C ASP A 32 48.38 4.14 -39.33
N PRO A 33 49.63 4.37 -39.76
CA PRO A 33 50.10 5.68 -40.18
C PRO A 33 49.78 5.97 -41.66
N THR A 34 49.26 7.17 -41.90
CA THR A 34 49.34 7.92 -43.17
C THR A 34 48.72 7.30 -44.44
N ARG A 35 47.52 7.75 -44.81
CA ARG A 35 47.23 8.07 -46.22
C ARG A 35 46.08 9.06 -46.39
N HIS A 36 46.42 10.22 -46.94
CA HIS A 36 45.49 11.14 -47.59
C HIS A 36 44.77 10.48 -48.78
N GLN A 37 43.53 10.93 -49.00
CA GLN A 37 42.81 11.17 -50.27
C GLN A 37 41.42 10.51 -50.38
N ASN A 38 40.42 11.39 -50.39
CA ASN A 38 39.20 11.43 -51.21
C ASN A 38 38.63 10.13 -51.82
N GLY A 39 37.38 9.86 -51.45
CA GLY A 39 36.27 9.56 -52.37
C GLY A 39 36.28 8.21 -53.10
N GLY A 40 35.42 7.29 -52.68
CA GLY A 40 35.02 6.16 -53.53
C GLY A 40 34.34 5.01 -52.77
N ASN A 41 33.03 4.88 -52.96
CA ASN A 41 32.18 3.69 -52.82
C ASN A 41 32.66 2.57 -51.86
N PHE A 42 32.15 2.58 -50.63
CA PHE A 42 32.23 1.42 -49.73
C PHE A 42 31.49 0.22 -50.37
N PRO A 43 32.17 -0.90 -50.68
CA PRO A 43 31.50 -2.09 -51.18
C PRO A 43 30.65 -2.67 -50.03
N ARG A 44 29.39 -3.03 -50.31
CA ARG A 44 28.45 -3.65 -49.36
C ARG A 44 29.04 -4.81 -48.54
N SER A 45 30.09 -5.47 -49.02
CA SER A 45 30.79 -6.53 -48.29
C SER A 45 31.53 -6.04 -47.03
N GLN A 46 31.98 -4.79 -46.99
CA GLN A 46 32.64 -4.24 -45.79
C GLN A 46 31.64 -3.87 -44.70
N ILE A 47 30.44 -3.40 -45.07
CA ILE A 47 29.37 -3.09 -44.13
C ILE A 47 28.84 -4.37 -43.49
N SER A 48 28.65 -5.46 -44.24
CA SER A 48 28.24 -6.75 -43.67
C SER A 48 29.30 -7.34 -42.72
N VAL A 49 30.59 -7.14 -43.01
CA VAL A 49 31.68 -7.56 -42.11
C VAL A 49 31.68 -6.73 -40.83
N LEU A 50 31.41 -5.43 -40.92
CA LEU A 50 31.23 -4.56 -39.75
C LEU A 50 30.01 -4.97 -38.91
N GLN A 51 28.89 -5.27 -39.55
CA GLN A 51 27.67 -5.71 -38.87
C GLN A 51 27.87 -7.04 -38.15
N ASN A 52 28.47 -8.04 -38.81
CA ASN A 52 28.83 -9.31 -38.16
C ASN A 52 29.83 -9.11 -37.01
N ARG A 53 30.77 -8.14 -37.11
CA ARG A 53 31.70 -7.83 -36.02
C ARG A 53 31.01 -7.16 -34.84
N ILE A 54 30.01 -6.31 -35.10
CA ILE A 54 29.20 -5.68 -34.05
C ILE A 54 28.36 -6.75 -33.34
N GLU A 55 27.68 -7.63 -34.08
CA GLU A 55 26.92 -8.75 -33.50
C GLU A 55 27.84 -9.70 -32.70
N GLN A 56 29.05 -10.01 -33.21
CA GLN A 56 30.04 -10.76 -32.45
C GLN A 56 30.50 -10.04 -31.17
N LEU A 57 30.66 -8.72 -31.22
CA LEU A 57 31.02 -7.90 -30.07
C LEU A 57 29.89 -7.88 -29.04
N GLU A 58 28.63 -7.77 -29.46
CA GLU A 58 27.45 -7.85 -28.60
C GLU A 58 27.36 -9.23 -27.94
N GLN A 59 27.52 -10.30 -28.72
CA GLN A 59 27.51 -11.67 -28.19
C GLN A 59 28.68 -11.92 -27.22
N LEU A 60 29.89 -11.44 -27.53
CA LEU A 60 31.04 -11.52 -26.62
C LEU A 60 30.85 -10.64 -25.36
N LEU A 61 30.09 -9.56 -25.44
CA LEU A 61 29.76 -8.71 -24.30
C LEU A 61 28.70 -9.37 -23.40
N GLU A 62 27.72 -10.07 -23.97
CA GLU A 62 26.76 -10.90 -23.24
C GLU A 62 27.46 -12.10 -22.59
N GLU A 63 28.28 -12.84 -23.33
CA GLU A 63 29.08 -13.95 -22.78
C GLU A 63 30.04 -13.46 -21.70
N ASN A 64 30.70 -12.31 -21.88
CA ASN A 64 31.53 -11.74 -20.81
C ASN A 64 30.69 -11.31 -19.60
N HIS A 65 29.47 -10.79 -19.78
CA HIS A 65 28.58 -10.48 -18.66
C HIS A 65 28.17 -11.75 -17.90
N GLU A 66 27.84 -12.85 -18.60
CA GLU A 66 27.57 -14.15 -17.97
C GLU A 66 28.81 -14.70 -17.27
N ILE A 67 29.99 -14.67 -17.91
CA ILE A 67 31.24 -15.11 -17.30
C ILE A 67 31.56 -14.27 -16.05
N ILE A 68 31.38 -12.94 -16.11
CA ILE A 68 31.57 -12.06 -14.96
C ILE A 68 30.54 -12.37 -13.87
N SER A 69 29.29 -12.67 -14.22
CA SER A 69 28.26 -13.11 -13.26
C SER A 69 28.63 -14.44 -12.62
N HIS A 70 29.08 -15.42 -13.40
CA HIS A 70 29.55 -16.71 -12.88
C HIS A 70 30.82 -16.59 -12.03
N ILE A 71 31.77 -15.73 -12.42
CA ILE A 71 32.95 -15.41 -11.59
C ILE A 71 32.49 -14.72 -10.32
N LYS A 72 31.53 -13.80 -10.37
CA LYS A 72 30.94 -13.14 -9.20
C LYS A 72 30.30 -14.16 -8.28
N ASP A 73 29.47 -15.07 -8.79
CA ASP A 73 28.81 -16.11 -8.00
C ASP A 73 29.85 -17.08 -7.41
N SER A 74 30.87 -17.45 -8.18
CA SER A 74 32.00 -18.26 -7.72
C SER A 74 32.83 -17.53 -6.64
N VAL A 75 33.04 -16.22 -6.76
CA VAL A 75 33.73 -15.40 -5.75
C VAL A 75 32.87 -15.25 -4.51
N LEU A 76 31.55 -15.11 -4.65
CA LEU A 76 30.59 -15.11 -3.54
C LEU A 76 30.58 -16.47 -2.83
N GLU A 77 30.61 -17.59 -3.54
CA GLU A 77 30.75 -18.93 -2.93
C GLU A 77 32.12 -19.11 -2.25
N LEU A 78 33.21 -18.71 -2.91
CA LEU A 78 34.57 -18.77 -2.35
C LEU A 78 34.72 -17.89 -1.10
N THR A 79 33.99 -16.77 -1.02
CA THR A 79 33.96 -15.90 0.17
C THR A 79 32.92 -16.31 1.20
N ALA A 80 31.86 -17.03 0.81
CA ALA A 80 30.90 -17.63 1.73
C ALA A 80 31.53 -18.76 2.55
N ASN A 81 32.43 -19.54 1.94
CA ASN A 81 33.20 -20.61 2.59
C ASN A 81 34.52 -20.14 3.23
N ALA A 82 34.88 -18.86 3.12
CA ALA A 82 36.00 -18.32 3.86
C ALA A 82 35.59 -18.23 5.34
N GLU A 83 36.07 -19.18 6.16
CA GLU A 83 36.08 -19.10 7.63
C GLU A 83 36.87 -17.86 8.08
N GLY A 84 36.25 -16.68 7.97
CA GLY A 84 36.80 -15.40 8.42
C GLY A 84 36.59 -15.21 9.93
N PRO A 85 37.49 -14.48 10.62
CA PRO A 85 37.50 -14.31 12.08
C PRO A 85 36.22 -13.60 12.61
N PRO A 86 35.87 -13.75 13.90
CA PRO A 86 34.48 -13.70 14.34
C PRO A 86 33.90 -12.28 14.35
N ALA A 87 32.62 -12.23 13.96
CA ALA A 87 31.54 -11.28 14.29
C ALA A 87 31.92 -9.87 14.75
N MET A 88 31.32 -8.85 14.10
CA MET A 88 31.28 -7.44 14.53
C MET A 88 31.38 -7.31 16.05
N LEU A 89 32.59 -7.07 16.56
CA LEU A 89 32.86 -6.82 17.97
C LEU A 89 32.99 -5.31 18.13
N PRO A 90 31.92 -4.63 18.60
CA PRO A 90 31.98 -3.21 18.83
C PRO A 90 33.05 -2.87 19.86
N TYR A 91 33.75 -1.75 19.66
CA TYR A 91 34.68 -1.22 20.64
C TYR A 91 34.34 0.23 20.96
N TYR A 92 34.63 0.62 22.20
CA TYR A 92 34.39 1.98 22.69
C TYR A 92 35.66 2.81 22.50
N THR A 93 35.54 3.96 21.85
CA THR A 93 36.67 4.86 21.60
C THR A 93 36.96 5.75 22.81
N VAL A 94 38.19 6.29 22.89
CA VAL A 94 38.59 7.26 23.92
C VAL A 94 37.74 8.54 23.84
N ASN A 95 37.19 8.85 22.67
CA ASN A 95 36.32 10.00 22.44
C ASN A 95 34.87 9.78 22.92
N GLY A 96 34.56 8.62 23.52
CA GLY A 96 33.24 8.34 24.08
C GLY A 96 32.22 7.84 23.07
N SER A 97 32.64 7.22 21.96
CA SER A 97 31.73 6.69 20.93
C SER A 97 31.93 5.21 20.66
N TRP A 98 30.84 4.51 20.35
CA TRP A 98 30.88 3.11 19.91
C TRP A 98 31.21 3.02 18.42
N VAL A 99 32.17 2.14 18.08
CA VAL A 99 32.50 1.82 16.69
C VAL A 99 32.24 0.34 16.47
N VAL A 100 31.39 0.03 15.49
CA VAL A 100 31.17 -1.32 15.00
C VAL A 100 32.07 -1.54 13.79
N PRO A 101 32.99 -2.52 13.82
CA PRO A 101 33.82 -2.85 12.65
C PRO A 101 32.94 -3.16 11.43
N PRO A 102 33.37 -2.78 10.21
CA PRO A 102 32.69 -3.21 9.00
C PRO A 102 32.68 -4.74 8.92
N GLU A 103 31.60 -5.29 8.37
CA GLU A 103 31.50 -6.72 8.14
C GLU A 103 32.57 -7.19 7.14
N PRO A 104 33.13 -8.40 7.30
CA PRO A 104 34.09 -8.94 6.34
C PRO A 104 33.49 -9.22 4.96
N ARG A 105 32.16 -9.44 4.86
CA ARG A 105 31.48 -9.62 3.57
C ARG A 105 31.36 -8.26 2.86
N PRO A 106 31.90 -8.10 1.63
CA PRO A 106 31.76 -6.87 0.88
C PRO A 106 30.28 -6.58 0.58
N SER A 107 29.90 -5.30 0.67
CA SER A 107 28.60 -4.84 0.18
C SER A 107 28.69 -4.47 -1.31
N PHE A 108 27.78 -4.98 -2.13
CA PHE A 108 27.71 -4.67 -3.56
C PHE A 108 26.33 -4.11 -3.93
N PHE A 109 26.31 -2.88 -4.41
CA PHE A 109 25.12 -2.23 -4.94
C PHE A 109 25.41 -1.74 -6.35
N SER A 110 24.66 -2.25 -7.34
CA SER A 110 24.83 -1.89 -8.73
C SER A 110 23.48 -1.66 -9.41
N ILE A 111 23.34 -0.50 -10.03
CA ILE A 111 22.18 -0.13 -10.82
C ILE A 111 22.60 -0.12 -12.29
N SER A 112 21.85 -0.82 -13.13
CA SER A 112 22.02 -0.75 -14.58
C SER A 112 21.70 0.66 -15.09
N PRO A 113 22.56 1.30 -15.90
CA PRO A 113 22.32 2.65 -16.42
C PRO A 113 21.00 2.81 -17.20
N GLN A 114 20.52 1.74 -17.83
CA GLN A 114 19.23 1.68 -18.53
C GLN A 114 18.04 1.84 -17.58
N ASP A 115 18.12 1.31 -16.37
CA ASP A 115 17.02 1.39 -15.39
C ASP A 115 16.83 2.82 -14.88
N CYS A 116 17.87 3.63 -14.93
CA CYS A 116 17.82 5.04 -14.59
C CYS A 116 17.08 5.91 -15.60
N GLN A 117 16.82 5.42 -16.83
CA GLN A 117 16.14 6.20 -17.86
C GLN A 117 14.66 6.44 -17.55
N PHE A 118 14.03 5.54 -16.78
CA PHE A 118 12.61 5.64 -16.44
C PHE A 118 12.27 6.95 -15.72
N ALA A 119 13.04 7.29 -14.68
CA ALA A 119 12.78 8.49 -13.86
C ALA A 119 13.07 9.80 -14.60
N LEU A 120 13.87 9.78 -15.67
CA LEU A 120 14.13 10.95 -16.51
C LEU A 120 12.91 11.35 -17.37
N GLY A 121 11.89 10.48 -17.45
CA GLY A 121 10.65 10.73 -18.17
C GLY A 121 10.72 10.40 -19.66
N GLY A 122 9.63 9.83 -20.19
CA GLY A 122 9.46 9.53 -21.61
C GLY A 122 8.82 10.68 -22.40
N ARG A 123 9.01 10.68 -23.73
CA ARG A 123 8.27 11.54 -24.68
C ARG A 123 6.84 11.03 -24.86
N GLY A 124 6.04 11.00 -23.79
CA GLY A 124 4.61 10.69 -23.87
C GLY A 124 3.81 11.88 -24.42
N GLN A 125 2.64 11.61 -24.99
CA GLN A 125 1.68 12.67 -25.28
C GLN A 125 1.22 13.29 -23.97
N LYS A 126 1.37 14.62 -23.84
CA LYS A 126 0.87 15.35 -22.67
C LYS A 126 -0.67 15.15 -22.60
N PRO A 127 -1.22 14.73 -21.47
CA PRO A 127 -2.66 14.56 -21.32
C PRO A 127 -3.36 15.90 -21.51
N GLU A 128 -4.55 15.90 -22.11
CA GLU A 128 -5.33 17.12 -22.30
C GLU A 128 -5.79 17.70 -20.94
N LEU A 129 -6.01 16.83 -19.95
CA LEU A 129 -6.39 17.21 -18.59
C LEU A 129 -5.34 16.72 -17.58
N GLN A 130 -4.65 17.64 -16.93
CA GLN A 130 -3.70 17.33 -15.87
C GLN A 130 -4.22 17.94 -14.57
N MET A 131 -4.50 17.12 -13.56
CA MET A 131 -5.26 17.56 -12.36
C MET A 131 -4.56 18.63 -11.50
N LEU A 132 -3.22 18.72 -11.52
CA LEU A 132 -2.49 19.81 -10.86
C LEU A 132 -2.72 21.12 -11.60
N THR A 133 -2.64 21.12 -12.93
CA THR A 133 -2.97 22.29 -13.76
C THR A 133 -4.44 22.71 -13.56
N VAL A 134 -5.37 21.75 -13.59
CA VAL A 134 -6.79 22.02 -13.31
C VAL A 134 -6.96 22.64 -11.92
N SER A 135 -6.29 22.12 -10.90
CA SER A 135 -6.36 22.66 -9.54
C SER A 135 -5.72 24.06 -9.41
N GLU A 136 -4.67 24.36 -10.17
CA GLU A 136 -4.05 25.69 -10.20
C GLU A 136 -4.94 26.73 -10.88
N GLU A 137 -5.61 26.36 -11.96
CA GLU A 137 -6.46 27.26 -12.75
C GLU A 137 -7.86 27.46 -12.16
N LEU A 138 -8.44 26.44 -11.54
CA LEU A 138 -9.82 26.48 -11.05
C LEU A 138 -9.95 27.43 -9.84
N PRO A 139 -10.92 28.36 -9.80
CA PRO A 139 -11.07 29.30 -8.68
C PRO A 139 -11.62 28.67 -7.40
N PHE A 140 -12.26 27.49 -7.50
CA PHE A 140 -12.95 26.82 -6.39
C PHE A 140 -14.04 27.66 -5.71
N ASP A 141 -14.65 28.57 -6.45
CA ASP A 141 -15.81 29.34 -5.99
C ASP A 141 -17.08 28.47 -5.94
N ASN A 142 -17.93 28.73 -4.94
CA ASN A 142 -19.20 28.02 -4.76
C ASN A 142 -20.39 28.92 -5.15
N VAL A 143 -20.38 29.41 -6.39
CA VAL A 143 -21.46 30.24 -6.94
C VAL A 143 -22.73 29.41 -7.10
N ASP A 144 -23.84 29.92 -6.55
CA ASP A 144 -25.15 29.27 -6.61
C ASP A 144 -25.65 29.13 -8.06
N GLY A 145 -25.76 27.89 -8.53
CA GLY A 145 -26.24 27.52 -9.86
C GLY A 145 -27.76 27.38 -9.97
N GLY A 146 -28.53 27.75 -8.95
CA GLY A 146 -29.99 27.63 -8.95
C GLY A 146 -30.46 26.24 -8.53
N VAL A 147 -31.23 25.56 -9.40
CA VAL A 147 -31.77 24.21 -9.08
C VAL A 147 -30.66 23.19 -8.86
N TRP A 148 -29.63 23.23 -9.72
CA TRP A 148 -28.37 22.55 -9.48
C TRP A 148 -27.41 23.52 -8.80
N ARG A 149 -27.54 23.59 -7.46
CA ARG A 149 -26.89 24.62 -6.65
C ARG A 149 -25.38 24.74 -6.82
N GLN A 150 -24.67 23.63 -7.03
CA GLN A 150 -23.21 23.61 -7.21
C GLN A 150 -22.78 23.58 -8.69
N GLY A 151 -23.71 23.78 -9.62
CA GLY A 151 -23.42 23.85 -11.04
C GLY A 151 -23.81 25.18 -11.65
N PHE A 152 -24.63 25.11 -12.70
CA PHE A 152 -25.09 26.22 -13.51
C PHE A 152 -26.45 25.87 -14.14
N ASP A 153 -27.13 26.88 -14.70
CA ASP A 153 -28.37 26.66 -15.42
C ASP A 153 -28.11 25.94 -16.75
N ILE A 154 -28.93 24.93 -17.06
CA ILE A 154 -28.74 24.08 -18.23
C ILE A 154 -29.96 24.21 -19.14
N SER A 155 -29.73 24.72 -20.34
CA SER A 155 -30.68 24.75 -21.45
C SER A 155 -30.22 23.82 -22.57
N TYR A 156 -31.15 23.48 -23.47
CA TYR A 156 -30.90 22.67 -24.66
C TYR A 156 -31.82 23.14 -25.79
N ASP A 157 -31.43 22.89 -27.05
CA ASP A 157 -32.32 23.06 -28.18
C ASP A 157 -33.17 21.79 -28.35
N PRO A 158 -34.50 21.88 -28.51
CA PRO A 158 -35.33 20.71 -28.82
C PRO A 158 -34.86 19.87 -30.01
N HIS A 159 -34.07 20.44 -30.94
CA HIS A 159 -33.53 19.79 -32.14
C HIS A 159 -32.15 19.13 -31.95
N ASP A 160 -31.54 19.19 -30.76
CA ASP A 160 -30.20 18.63 -30.50
C ASP A 160 -30.10 17.10 -30.76
N TRP A 161 -31.24 16.40 -30.82
CA TRP A 161 -31.33 14.95 -31.04
C TRP A 161 -31.98 14.56 -32.37
N ASP A 162 -32.28 15.52 -33.26
CA ASP A 162 -32.94 15.24 -34.55
C ASP A 162 -32.10 14.32 -35.45
N ALA A 163 -30.77 14.49 -35.39
CA ALA A 163 -29.82 13.66 -36.15
C ALA A 163 -29.55 12.31 -35.49
N GLU A 164 -29.64 12.24 -34.16
CA GLU A 164 -29.30 11.05 -33.40
C GLU A 164 -30.02 10.98 -32.05
N ASP A 165 -30.84 9.94 -31.85
CA ASP A 165 -31.63 9.75 -30.64
C ASP A 165 -30.77 9.74 -29.36
N LEU A 166 -31.34 10.32 -28.29
CA LEU A 166 -30.85 10.16 -26.94
C LEU A 166 -31.08 8.71 -26.47
N GLN A 167 -30.01 7.97 -26.20
CA GLN A 167 -30.10 6.62 -25.63
C GLN A 167 -29.97 6.69 -24.11
N VAL A 168 -30.96 6.23 -23.36
CA VAL A 168 -30.98 6.28 -21.89
C VAL A 168 -30.98 4.88 -21.29
N PHE A 169 -29.96 4.59 -20.48
CA PHE A 169 -29.83 3.35 -19.72
C PHE A 169 -30.07 3.64 -18.24
N VAL A 170 -31.23 3.21 -17.74
CA VAL A 170 -31.54 3.25 -16.30
C VAL A 170 -31.01 1.98 -15.64
N VAL A 171 -30.14 2.12 -14.65
CA VAL A 171 -29.41 1.00 -14.02
C VAL A 171 -29.86 0.80 -12.58
N PRO A 172 -30.82 -0.11 -12.31
CA PRO A 172 -31.17 -0.52 -10.96
C PRO A 172 -29.96 -1.10 -10.22
N HIS A 173 -29.69 -0.61 -9.02
CA HIS A 173 -28.61 -1.14 -8.18
C HIS A 173 -28.94 -0.98 -6.70
N SER A 174 -28.14 -1.61 -5.84
CA SER A 174 -28.15 -1.36 -4.39
C SER A 174 -26.72 -1.27 -3.88
N HIS A 175 -26.36 -0.17 -3.23
CA HIS A 175 -25.09 -0.04 -2.51
C HIS A 175 -25.31 -0.51 -1.08
N ASN A 176 -24.48 -1.43 -0.59
CA ASN A 176 -24.69 -2.07 0.70
C ASN A 176 -23.37 -2.14 1.45
N ASP A 177 -23.15 -1.20 2.37
CA ASP A 177 -21.94 -1.17 3.18
C ASP A 177 -21.82 -2.44 4.03
N PRO A 178 -20.73 -3.21 3.92
CA PRO A 178 -20.47 -4.37 4.73
C PRO A 178 -20.01 -4.02 6.16
N GLY A 179 -20.49 -2.89 6.68
CA GLY A 179 -20.35 -2.41 8.04
C GLY A 179 -20.12 -0.89 8.07
N TRP A 180 -21.14 -0.18 8.55
CA TRP A 180 -21.19 1.28 8.66
C TRP A 180 -21.98 1.69 9.91
N ILE A 181 -23.32 1.74 9.83
CA ILE A 181 -24.20 1.97 11.01
C ILE A 181 -24.44 0.68 11.79
N LYS A 182 -24.52 -0.46 11.08
CA LYS A 182 -24.69 -1.79 11.62
C LYS A 182 -23.49 -2.65 11.24
N THR A 183 -23.26 -3.74 11.97
CA THR A 183 -22.19 -4.70 11.62
C THR A 183 -22.53 -5.42 10.31
N PHE A 184 -21.53 -6.01 9.67
CA PHE A 184 -21.68 -6.85 8.48
C PHE A 184 -22.84 -7.85 8.64
N ASP A 185 -22.82 -8.66 9.70
CA ASP A 185 -23.83 -9.70 9.92
C ASP A 185 -25.24 -9.15 10.20
N LYS A 186 -25.33 -7.97 10.82
CA LYS A 186 -26.61 -7.34 11.12
C LYS A 186 -27.24 -6.72 9.88
N TYR A 187 -26.47 -6.02 9.04
CA TYR A 187 -26.95 -5.56 7.73
C TYR A 187 -27.39 -6.72 6.85
N TYR A 188 -26.62 -7.82 6.85
CA TYR A 188 -26.99 -9.03 6.13
C TYR A 188 -28.38 -9.52 6.50
N THR A 189 -28.60 -9.74 7.80
CA THR A 189 -29.83 -10.35 8.32
C THR A 189 -31.04 -9.42 8.19
N GLU A 190 -30.87 -8.11 8.40
CA GLU A 190 -32.00 -7.17 8.41
C GLU A 190 -32.35 -6.60 7.03
N GLN A 191 -31.42 -6.56 6.07
CA GLN A 191 -31.59 -5.84 4.81
C GLN A 191 -31.07 -6.64 3.61
N THR A 192 -29.75 -6.92 3.54
CA THR A 192 -29.10 -7.43 2.33
C THR A 192 -29.65 -8.78 1.86
N GLN A 193 -29.94 -9.70 2.77
CA GLN A 193 -30.51 -11.01 2.40
C GLN A 193 -31.88 -10.86 1.69
N HIS A 194 -32.66 -9.83 2.04
CA HIS A 194 -33.98 -9.60 1.46
C HIS A 194 -33.88 -9.01 0.05
N ILE A 195 -32.88 -8.15 -0.17
CA ILE A 195 -32.52 -7.62 -1.49
C ILE A 195 -32.17 -8.78 -2.43
N LEU A 196 -31.23 -9.64 -2.01
CA LEU A 196 -30.75 -10.75 -2.84
C LEU A 196 -31.82 -11.83 -3.07
N ASN A 197 -32.64 -12.15 -2.07
CA ASN A 197 -33.77 -13.06 -2.26
C ASN A 197 -34.79 -12.51 -3.27
N SER A 198 -35.11 -11.21 -3.18
CA SER A 198 -36.04 -10.55 -4.09
C SER A 198 -35.46 -10.41 -5.50
N MET A 199 -34.16 -10.15 -5.62
CA MET A 199 -33.43 -10.09 -6.89
C MET A 199 -33.61 -11.37 -7.70
N VAL A 200 -33.42 -12.55 -7.07
CA VAL A 200 -33.64 -13.83 -7.76
C VAL A 200 -35.08 -13.99 -8.23
N SER A 201 -36.07 -13.72 -7.37
CA SER A 201 -37.47 -13.92 -7.75
C SER A 201 -37.92 -12.92 -8.80
N LYS A 202 -37.59 -11.64 -8.62
CA LYS A 202 -38.10 -10.52 -9.41
C LYS A 202 -37.48 -10.46 -10.79
N LEU A 203 -36.17 -10.70 -10.93
CA LEU A 203 -35.53 -10.70 -12.25
C LEU A 203 -36.10 -11.80 -13.17
N GLN A 204 -36.60 -12.91 -12.62
CA GLN A 204 -37.21 -13.99 -13.42
C GLN A 204 -38.62 -13.67 -13.91
N GLU A 205 -39.30 -12.67 -13.34
CA GLU A 205 -40.68 -12.33 -13.72
C GLU A 205 -40.77 -11.64 -15.08
N ASP A 206 -39.72 -10.93 -15.51
CA ASP A 206 -39.69 -10.22 -16.81
C ASP A 206 -38.25 -10.11 -17.34
N PRO A 207 -37.96 -10.56 -18.57
CA PRO A 207 -36.61 -10.55 -19.14
C PRO A 207 -36.06 -9.14 -19.39
N ARG A 208 -36.87 -8.08 -19.31
CA ARG A 208 -36.43 -6.68 -19.42
C ARG A 208 -35.85 -6.13 -18.12
N ARG A 209 -36.08 -6.80 -16.98
CA ARG A 209 -35.50 -6.36 -15.70
C ARG A 209 -33.98 -6.50 -15.74
N ARG A 210 -33.29 -5.51 -15.20
CA ARG A 210 -31.84 -5.44 -15.01
C ARG A 210 -31.53 -5.11 -13.56
N PHE A 211 -30.39 -5.57 -13.07
CA PHE A 211 -29.87 -5.21 -11.75
C PHE A 211 -28.34 -5.28 -11.74
N LEU A 212 -27.71 -4.29 -11.14
CA LEU A 212 -26.27 -4.23 -10.92
C LEU A 212 -25.97 -4.53 -9.44
N TRP A 213 -25.01 -5.40 -9.21
CA TRP A 213 -24.50 -5.75 -7.89
C TRP A 213 -22.99 -5.61 -7.82
N ALA A 214 -22.45 -4.91 -6.82
CA ALA A 214 -21.04 -4.50 -6.85
C ALA A 214 -20.06 -5.36 -6.07
N GLU A 215 -20.43 -5.76 -4.85
CA GLU A 215 -19.49 -6.30 -3.86
C GLU A 215 -19.75 -7.77 -3.55
N VAL A 216 -18.70 -8.58 -3.52
CA VAL A 216 -18.83 -10.03 -3.37
C VAL A 216 -19.09 -10.46 -1.92
N SER A 217 -18.61 -9.72 -0.92
CA SER A 217 -18.67 -10.12 0.50
C SER A 217 -20.07 -10.56 0.98
N PHE A 218 -21.08 -9.72 0.80
CA PHE A 218 -22.46 -10.06 1.12
C PHE A 218 -23.04 -11.15 0.21
N PHE A 219 -22.66 -11.15 -1.06
CA PHE A 219 -23.16 -12.11 -2.04
C PHE A 219 -22.67 -13.52 -1.73
N ALA A 220 -21.40 -13.66 -1.35
CA ALA A 220 -20.79 -14.90 -0.87
C ALA A 220 -21.49 -15.41 0.39
N LYS A 221 -21.69 -14.54 1.39
CA LYS A 221 -22.43 -14.89 2.61
C LYS A 221 -23.86 -15.37 2.32
N TRP A 222 -24.54 -14.73 1.36
CA TRP A 222 -25.87 -15.13 0.91
C TRP A 222 -25.86 -16.47 0.15
N TRP A 223 -24.86 -16.66 -0.72
CA TRP A 223 -24.70 -17.83 -1.57
C TRP A 223 -24.61 -19.13 -0.77
N ASP A 224 -23.94 -19.08 0.38
CA ASP A 224 -23.79 -20.21 1.30
C ASP A 224 -25.13 -20.64 1.93
N ASN A 225 -26.12 -19.73 1.98
CA ASN A 225 -27.42 -19.95 2.61
C ASN A 225 -28.55 -20.31 1.63
N ILE A 226 -28.27 -20.39 0.32
CA ILE A 226 -29.29 -20.71 -0.70
C ILE A 226 -29.10 -22.11 -1.31
N ASN A 227 -30.23 -22.69 -1.75
CA ASN A 227 -30.24 -24.00 -2.37
C ASN A 227 -29.74 -24.01 -3.83
N VAL A 228 -29.47 -25.20 -4.36
CA VAL A 228 -28.94 -25.42 -5.72
C VAL A 228 -29.86 -24.81 -6.81
N GLN A 229 -31.18 -24.82 -6.61
CA GLN A 229 -32.13 -24.24 -7.57
C GLN A 229 -31.97 -22.72 -7.68
N LYS A 230 -31.86 -22.01 -6.55
CA LYS A 230 -31.59 -20.57 -6.53
C LYS A 230 -30.20 -20.26 -7.13
N ARG A 231 -29.17 -21.05 -6.81
CA ARG A 231 -27.83 -20.90 -7.40
C ARG A 231 -27.87 -21.02 -8.93
N ALA A 232 -28.58 -22.02 -9.45
CA ALA A 232 -28.77 -22.19 -10.89
C ALA A 232 -29.55 -21.01 -11.52
N ALA A 233 -30.58 -20.50 -10.84
CA ALA A 233 -31.32 -19.33 -11.30
C ALA A 233 -30.42 -18.08 -11.38
N VAL A 234 -29.57 -17.83 -10.38
CA VAL A 234 -28.61 -16.72 -10.39
C VAL A 234 -27.65 -16.83 -11.58
N ARG A 235 -27.05 -18.00 -11.80
CA ARG A 235 -26.15 -18.22 -12.95
C ARG A 235 -26.84 -17.93 -14.28
N ARG A 236 -28.10 -18.35 -14.41
CA ARG A 236 -28.91 -18.03 -15.60
C ARG A 236 -29.16 -16.52 -15.73
N LEU A 237 -29.47 -15.81 -14.64
CA LEU A 237 -29.67 -14.37 -14.66
C LEU A 237 -28.41 -13.60 -15.08
N VAL A 238 -27.23 -14.04 -14.62
CA VAL A 238 -25.94 -13.52 -15.08
C VAL A 238 -25.71 -13.82 -16.56
N GLY A 239 -25.87 -15.08 -16.97
CA GLY A 239 -25.69 -15.50 -18.37
C GLY A 239 -26.66 -14.82 -19.35
N ASN A 240 -27.84 -14.42 -18.89
CA ASN A 240 -28.84 -13.68 -19.66
C ASN A 240 -28.61 -12.16 -19.67
N GLY A 241 -27.60 -11.65 -18.95
CA GLY A 241 -27.36 -10.20 -18.81
C GLY A 241 -28.39 -9.46 -17.96
N GLN A 242 -29.22 -10.16 -17.19
CA GLN A 242 -30.21 -9.54 -16.29
C GLN A 242 -29.60 -9.10 -14.95
N LEU A 243 -28.58 -9.82 -14.50
CA LEU A 243 -27.77 -9.48 -13.33
C LEU A 243 -26.34 -9.21 -13.79
N GLU A 244 -25.85 -7.99 -13.60
CA GLU A 244 -24.45 -7.64 -13.82
C GLU A 244 -23.71 -7.55 -12.48
N ILE A 245 -22.49 -8.09 -12.44
CA ILE A 245 -21.57 -7.91 -11.31
C ILE A 245 -20.48 -6.90 -11.69
N ALA A 246 -20.34 -5.80 -10.95
CA ALA A 246 -19.37 -4.73 -11.23
C ALA A 246 -19.07 -3.92 -9.96
N THR A 247 -17.85 -3.73 -9.45
CA THR A 247 -16.50 -4.15 -9.86
C THR A 247 -16.23 -5.64 -9.67
N GLY A 248 -16.95 -6.31 -8.77
CA GLY A 248 -16.71 -7.72 -8.42
C GLY A 248 -15.56 -7.95 -7.43
N GLY A 249 -15.03 -6.90 -6.81
CA GLY A 249 -14.14 -7.03 -5.66
C GLY A 249 -14.88 -7.58 -4.42
N TRP A 250 -14.12 -7.99 -3.41
CA TRP A 250 -14.71 -8.40 -2.13
C TRP A 250 -15.56 -7.29 -1.51
N VAL A 251 -15.08 -6.04 -1.62
CA VAL A 251 -15.76 -4.81 -1.20
C VAL A 251 -15.54 -3.68 -2.21
N MET A 252 -16.20 -2.54 -2.01
CA MET A 252 -15.86 -1.25 -2.60
C MET A 252 -14.83 -0.56 -1.69
N PRO A 253 -13.53 -0.63 -2.04
CA PRO A 253 -12.49 -0.23 -1.11
C PRO A 253 -12.35 1.29 -1.02
N ASP A 254 -11.79 1.76 0.09
CA ASP A 254 -11.22 3.11 0.15
C ASP A 254 -10.03 3.21 -0.80
N GLU A 255 -9.85 4.37 -1.42
CA GLU A 255 -8.72 4.64 -2.32
C GLU A 255 -7.69 5.60 -1.70
N ALA A 256 -7.94 6.14 -0.49
CA ALA A 256 -7.04 7.07 0.18
C ALA A 256 -6.10 6.40 1.20
N ASN A 257 -6.61 5.50 2.05
CA ASN A 257 -5.86 4.89 3.16
C ASN A 257 -5.42 3.45 2.88
N SER A 258 -6.08 2.78 1.94
CA SER A 258 -5.72 1.41 1.53
C SER A 258 -4.37 1.40 0.84
N HIS A 259 -3.63 0.31 1.01
CA HIS A 259 -2.40 0.05 0.25
C HIS A 259 -2.69 -0.87 -0.93
N TYR A 260 -1.88 -0.76 -1.98
CA TYR A 260 -2.09 -1.48 -3.23
C TYR A 260 -2.07 -3.00 -3.05
N PHE A 261 -1.32 -3.54 -2.08
CA PHE A 261 -1.39 -4.97 -1.72
C PHE A 261 -2.82 -5.39 -1.35
N ALA A 262 -3.48 -4.69 -0.42
CA ALA A 262 -4.82 -5.06 0.01
C ALA A 262 -5.89 -4.74 -1.02
N LEU A 263 -5.72 -3.68 -1.84
CA LEU A 263 -6.57 -3.41 -2.99
C LEU A 263 -6.56 -4.57 -4.00
N ILE A 264 -5.37 -5.13 -4.27
CA ILE A 264 -5.19 -6.29 -5.14
C ILE A 264 -5.75 -7.55 -4.48
N ASP A 265 -5.43 -7.80 -3.21
CA ASP A 265 -5.82 -9.02 -2.50
C ASP A 265 -7.35 -9.17 -2.40
N GLN A 266 -8.06 -8.09 -2.08
CA GLN A 266 -9.53 -8.08 -2.00
C GLN A 266 -10.18 -8.22 -3.39
N LEU A 267 -9.54 -7.66 -4.43
CA LEU A 267 -10.03 -7.78 -5.80
C LEU A 267 -9.84 -9.21 -6.32
N ILE A 268 -8.69 -9.84 -6.04
CA ILE A 268 -8.44 -11.26 -6.32
C ILE A 268 -9.48 -12.12 -5.60
N GLU A 269 -9.70 -11.92 -4.29
CA GLU A 269 -10.66 -12.73 -3.53
C GLU A 269 -12.07 -12.65 -4.13
N GLY A 270 -12.53 -11.44 -4.49
CA GLY A 270 -13.82 -11.24 -5.15
C GLY A 270 -13.90 -11.92 -6.52
N HIS A 271 -12.93 -11.66 -7.41
CA HIS A 271 -12.89 -12.23 -8.76
C HIS A 271 -12.78 -13.76 -8.76
N GLN A 272 -11.91 -14.32 -7.93
CA GLN A 272 -11.73 -15.76 -7.79
C GLN A 272 -13.00 -16.43 -7.24
N TRP A 273 -13.72 -15.77 -6.33
CA TRP A 273 -15.02 -16.24 -5.88
C TRP A 273 -16.06 -16.24 -7.01
N LEU A 274 -16.08 -15.20 -7.86
CA LEU A 274 -16.99 -15.08 -9.00
C LEU A 274 -16.71 -16.15 -10.07
N GLU A 275 -15.45 -16.38 -10.43
CA GLU A 275 -15.03 -17.42 -11.38
C GLU A 275 -15.57 -18.79 -10.95
N ARG A 276 -15.33 -19.17 -9.69
CA ARG A 276 -15.73 -20.49 -9.15
C ARG A 276 -17.24 -20.66 -9.00
N ASN A 277 -17.94 -19.63 -8.53
CA ASN A 277 -19.35 -19.78 -8.13
C ASN A 277 -20.33 -19.40 -9.23
N LEU A 278 -20.03 -18.35 -10.00
CA LEU A 278 -20.92 -17.77 -11.00
C LEU A 278 -20.42 -17.93 -12.44
N GLY A 279 -19.12 -18.11 -12.66
CA GLY A 279 -18.50 -17.98 -13.98
C GLY A 279 -18.60 -16.55 -14.54
N ALA A 280 -18.74 -15.55 -13.65
CA ALA A 280 -18.93 -14.16 -14.03
C ALA A 280 -17.59 -13.43 -14.14
N THR A 281 -17.45 -12.59 -15.16
CA THR A 281 -16.25 -11.78 -15.39
C THR A 281 -16.62 -10.29 -15.48
N PRO A 282 -16.43 -9.51 -14.41
CA PRO A 282 -16.70 -8.08 -14.43
C PRO A 282 -15.92 -7.37 -15.56
N ARG A 283 -16.58 -6.44 -16.26
CA ARG A 283 -15.96 -5.66 -17.35
C ARG A 283 -15.68 -4.20 -16.96
N SER A 284 -16.32 -3.74 -15.89
CA SER A 284 -16.33 -2.34 -15.50
C SER A 284 -16.21 -2.17 -13.99
N GLY A 285 -15.50 -1.12 -13.57
CA GLY A 285 -15.45 -0.69 -12.17
C GLY A 285 -16.67 0.14 -11.77
N TRP A 286 -17.13 -0.02 -10.54
CA TRP A 286 -18.22 0.75 -9.94
C TRP A 286 -17.78 1.25 -8.55
N ALA A 287 -17.46 2.54 -8.46
CA ALA A 287 -16.91 3.16 -7.25
C ALA A 287 -17.73 4.41 -6.90
N VAL A 288 -18.96 4.22 -6.43
CA VAL A 288 -19.88 5.35 -6.15
C VAL A 288 -19.66 6.01 -4.81
N ASP A 289 -19.06 5.32 -3.84
CA ASP A 289 -18.96 5.82 -2.46
C ASP A 289 -17.55 6.02 -1.85
N PRO A 290 -16.40 5.73 -2.51
CA PRO A 290 -15.10 6.17 -2.00
C PRO A 290 -14.98 7.70 -1.92
N PHE A 291 -14.31 8.24 -0.90
CA PHE A 291 -14.27 9.68 -0.61
C PHE A 291 -13.12 10.40 -1.34
N GLY A 292 -13.21 10.45 -2.67
CA GLY A 292 -12.11 10.81 -3.56
C GLY A 292 -11.47 9.55 -4.16
N TYR A 293 -10.64 9.73 -5.19
CA TYR A 293 -10.16 8.60 -5.99
C TYR A 293 -8.69 8.73 -6.34
N SER A 294 -8.00 7.59 -6.28
CA SER A 294 -6.58 7.44 -6.60
C SER A 294 -6.41 7.00 -8.05
N SER A 295 -5.41 7.54 -8.75
CA SER A 295 -5.04 7.02 -10.07
C SER A 295 -4.49 5.59 -10.02
N THR A 296 -4.17 5.03 -8.86
CA THR A 296 -3.75 3.62 -8.76
C THR A 296 -4.89 2.66 -9.11
N MET A 297 -6.13 2.96 -8.73
CA MET A 297 -7.27 2.07 -8.99
C MET A 297 -7.55 1.81 -10.49
N PRO A 298 -7.60 2.82 -11.40
CA PRO A 298 -7.76 2.58 -12.83
C PRO A 298 -6.68 1.67 -13.42
N TYR A 299 -5.42 1.78 -12.96
CA TYR A 299 -4.34 0.86 -13.36
C TYR A 299 -4.63 -0.58 -12.91
N LEU A 300 -4.99 -0.78 -11.63
CA LEU A 300 -5.29 -2.12 -11.10
C LEU A 300 -6.47 -2.77 -11.84
N LEU A 301 -7.53 -2.00 -12.11
CA LEU A 301 -8.68 -2.44 -12.88
C LEU A 301 -8.28 -2.83 -14.30
N ARG A 302 -7.46 -2.00 -14.96
CA ARG A 302 -6.99 -2.27 -16.32
C ARG A 302 -6.14 -3.53 -16.39
N ARG A 303 -5.21 -3.74 -15.44
CA ARG A 303 -4.42 -4.98 -15.32
C ARG A 303 -5.24 -6.20 -14.90
N ALA A 304 -6.40 -5.99 -14.26
CA ALA A 304 -7.41 -7.02 -14.05
C ALA A 304 -8.27 -7.32 -15.30
N ASN A 305 -8.00 -6.64 -16.43
CA ASN A 305 -8.68 -6.74 -17.72
C ASN A 305 -10.07 -6.08 -17.77
N LEU A 306 -10.33 -5.09 -16.91
CA LEU A 306 -11.50 -4.22 -17.04
C LEU A 306 -11.20 -3.09 -18.03
N THR A 307 -12.21 -2.63 -18.75
CA THR A 307 -12.06 -1.65 -19.84
C THR A 307 -12.61 -0.27 -19.49
N SER A 308 -13.51 -0.21 -18.50
CA SER A 308 -14.18 1.02 -18.12
C SER A 308 -14.47 1.09 -16.62
N MET A 309 -14.84 2.27 -16.12
CA MET A 309 -15.20 2.46 -14.72
C MET A 309 -16.13 3.67 -14.50
N LEU A 310 -16.83 3.67 -13.37
CA LEU A 310 -17.65 4.79 -12.92
C LEU A 310 -17.21 5.30 -11.54
N ILE A 311 -17.14 6.62 -11.41
CA ILE A 311 -16.84 7.34 -10.15
C ILE A 311 -17.90 8.41 -9.86
N GLN A 312 -18.01 8.79 -8.59
CA GLN A 312 -19.04 9.71 -8.09
C GLN A 312 -18.49 10.80 -7.18
N ARG A 313 -17.86 10.53 -6.03
CA ARG A 313 -17.52 11.55 -5.02
C ARG A 313 -16.23 12.33 -5.34
N VAL A 314 -16.31 13.14 -6.39
CA VAL A 314 -15.29 14.12 -6.79
C VAL A 314 -15.68 15.50 -6.30
N HIS A 315 -14.68 16.35 -5.99
CA HIS A 315 -14.88 17.73 -5.53
C HIS A 315 -15.89 18.48 -6.43
N TYR A 316 -16.88 19.13 -5.82
CA TYR A 316 -18.00 19.76 -6.56
C TYR A 316 -17.55 20.76 -7.64
N ALA A 317 -16.52 21.57 -7.37
CA ALA A 317 -15.98 22.52 -8.34
C ALA A 317 -15.33 21.84 -9.56
N ILE A 318 -14.67 20.69 -9.36
CA ILE A 318 -14.09 19.90 -10.46
C ILE A 318 -15.22 19.33 -11.32
N LYS A 319 -16.25 18.76 -10.70
CA LYS A 319 -17.46 18.29 -11.42
C LYS A 319 -18.11 19.40 -12.23
N LYS A 320 -18.29 20.58 -11.64
CA LYS A 320 -18.85 21.76 -12.32
C LYS A 320 -18.02 22.13 -13.55
N HIS A 321 -16.69 22.18 -13.40
CA HIS A 321 -15.79 22.50 -14.49
C HIS A 321 -15.80 21.45 -15.61
N PHE A 322 -15.76 20.16 -15.24
CA PHE A 322 -15.81 19.07 -16.22
C PHE A 322 -17.18 18.97 -16.90
N ALA A 323 -18.27 19.26 -16.21
CA ALA A 323 -19.58 19.35 -16.82
C ALA A 323 -19.65 20.50 -17.84
N ALA A 324 -19.12 21.69 -17.50
CA ALA A 324 -19.10 22.84 -18.40
C ALA A 324 -18.19 22.65 -19.63
N THR A 325 -17.15 21.82 -19.51
CA THR A 325 -16.19 21.53 -20.59
C THR A 325 -16.45 20.19 -21.28
N HIS A 326 -17.55 19.50 -20.96
CA HIS A 326 -17.89 18.16 -21.46
C HIS A 326 -16.73 17.15 -21.26
N SER A 327 -16.11 17.16 -20.09
CA SER A 327 -14.95 16.34 -19.72
C SER A 327 -15.25 15.34 -18.61
N LEU A 328 -16.52 15.04 -18.36
CA LEU A 328 -16.95 14.04 -17.37
C LEU A 328 -16.67 12.59 -17.80
N GLU A 329 -16.38 12.37 -19.08
CA GLU A 329 -15.98 11.09 -19.64
C GLU A 329 -14.56 11.23 -20.18
N PHE A 330 -13.62 10.39 -19.74
CA PHE A 330 -12.20 10.53 -20.08
C PHE A 330 -11.44 9.20 -19.98
N MET A 331 -10.34 9.09 -20.72
CA MET A 331 -9.36 8.03 -20.50
C MET A 331 -8.48 8.40 -19.32
N TRP A 332 -8.50 7.60 -18.26
CA TRP A 332 -7.71 7.87 -17.06
C TRP A 332 -6.35 7.19 -17.15
N ARG A 333 -5.32 7.99 -17.36
CA ARG A 333 -3.94 7.58 -17.62
C ARG A 333 -3.06 7.72 -16.38
N GLN A 334 -2.16 6.76 -16.20
CA GLN A 334 -1.12 6.86 -15.19
C GLN A 334 -0.06 7.87 -15.60
N THR A 335 0.41 8.68 -14.67
CA THR A 335 1.38 9.74 -14.96
C THR A 335 2.72 9.20 -15.45
N TRP A 336 3.07 7.97 -15.08
CA TRP A 336 4.24 7.23 -15.52
C TRP A 336 4.04 6.43 -16.81
N ASP A 337 2.79 6.20 -17.23
CA ASP A 337 2.46 5.41 -18.42
C ASP A 337 2.48 6.31 -19.67
N SER A 338 3.63 6.34 -20.34
CA SER A 338 3.81 7.14 -21.56
C SER A 338 3.22 6.53 -22.83
N ASP A 339 2.96 5.21 -22.84
CA ASP A 339 2.48 4.46 -24.02
C ASP A 339 0.97 4.21 -24.02
N SER A 340 0.28 4.60 -22.94
CA SER A 340 -1.18 4.51 -22.75
C SER A 340 -1.73 3.09 -22.62
N SER A 341 -0.86 2.11 -22.36
CA SER A 341 -1.27 0.70 -22.25
C SER A 341 -2.18 0.42 -21.05
N THR A 342 -2.17 1.29 -20.04
CA THR A 342 -2.91 1.15 -18.77
C THR A 342 -4.12 2.09 -18.64
N ASP A 343 -4.46 2.84 -19.68
CA ASP A 343 -5.64 3.72 -19.68
C ASP A 343 -6.94 2.93 -19.45
N ILE A 344 -7.88 3.51 -18.70
CA ILE A 344 -9.24 2.99 -18.55
C ILE A 344 -10.29 4.08 -18.85
N PHE A 345 -11.41 3.72 -19.47
CA PHE A 345 -12.44 4.70 -19.81
C PHE A 345 -13.35 4.98 -18.61
N CYS A 346 -13.25 6.19 -18.04
CA CYS A 346 -13.93 6.58 -16.82
C CYS A 346 -15.14 7.47 -17.10
N HIS A 347 -16.27 7.18 -16.42
CA HIS A 347 -17.45 8.05 -16.33
C HIS A 347 -17.53 8.68 -14.93
N MET A 348 -17.41 10.01 -14.86
CA MET A 348 -17.63 10.79 -13.65
C MET A 348 -19.07 11.30 -13.60
N MET A 349 -19.79 10.96 -12.53
CA MET A 349 -21.15 11.44 -12.33
C MET A 349 -21.19 12.94 -11.96
N PRO A 350 -22.08 13.74 -12.59
CA PRO A 350 -22.04 15.21 -12.52
C PRO A 350 -22.58 15.81 -11.23
N PHE A 351 -23.50 15.12 -10.57
CA PHE A 351 -24.34 15.70 -9.52
C PHE A 351 -23.85 15.31 -8.12
N TYR A 352 -24.56 15.81 -7.10
CA TYR A 352 -24.14 15.75 -5.71
C TYR A 352 -23.85 14.33 -5.20
N SER A 353 -24.73 13.36 -5.47
CA SER A 353 -24.68 12.02 -4.87
C SER A 353 -25.21 10.94 -5.84
N TYR A 354 -25.08 9.67 -5.48
CA TYR A 354 -25.52 8.50 -6.28
C TYR A 354 -26.97 8.06 -5.99
N ASP A 355 -27.65 8.74 -5.07
CA ASP A 355 -29.06 8.50 -4.73
C ASP A 355 -30.00 8.98 -5.86
N VAL A 356 -31.14 8.30 -6.03
CA VAL A 356 -32.11 8.56 -7.12
C VAL A 356 -32.43 10.05 -7.37
N PRO A 357 -32.63 10.91 -6.34
CA PRO A 357 -32.84 12.35 -6.56
C PRO A 357 -31.71 13.06 -7.30
N HIS A 358 -30.48 12.57 -7.25
CA HIS A 358 -29.31 13.22 -7.86
C HIS A 358 -28.79 12.48 -9.08
N THR A 359 -29.52 11.54 -9.68
CA THR A 359 -29.03 10.75 -10.83
C THR A 359 -29.75 11.01 -12.14
N CYS A 360 -31.02 11.43 -12.12
CA CYS A 360 -31.83 11.57 -13.34
C CYS A 360 -31.55 12.86 -14.14
N GLY A 361 -31.06 13.91 -13.48
CA GLY A 361 -30.89 15.25 -14.05
C GLY A 361 -30.60 16.31 -12.98
N PRO A 362 -30.46 17.58 -13.38
CA PRO A 362 -29.96 18.64 -12.50
C PRO A 362 -30.94 19.10 -11.42
N ASP A 363 -32.25 18.87 -11.58
CA ASP A 363 -33.25 19.27 -10.57
C ASP A 363 -33.62 18.07 -9.68
N PRO A 364 -33.08 18.00 -8.45
CA PRO A 364 -33.33 16.87 -7.58
C PRO A 364 -34.77 16.83 -7.03
N LYS A 365 -35.48 17.96 -7.03
CA LYS A 365 -36.92 18.01 -6.72
C LYS A 365 -37.74 17.32 -7.80
N ILE A 366 -37.33 17.41 -9.07
CA ILE A 366 -37.99 16.71 -10.17
C ILE A 366 -37.59 15.22 -10.13
N CYS A 367 -36.30 14.91 -10.07
CA CYS A 367 -35.82 13.52 -10.05
C CYS A 367 -36.39 12.70 -8.91
N CYS A 368 -36.57 13.30 -7.72
CA CYS A 368 -37.18 12.61 -6.59
C CYS A 368 -38.61 12.12 -6.89
N GLN A 369 -39.36 12.79 -7.78
CA GLN A 369 -40.71 12.36 -8.17
C GLN A 369 -40.72 11.09 -9.05
N PHE A 370 -39.56 10.59 -9.44
CA PHE A 370 -39.37 9.33 -10.16
C PHE A 370 -38.69 8.26 -9.29
N ASP A 371 -38.45 8.54 -7.99
CA ASP A 371 -38.14 7.51 -7.01
C ASP A 371 -39.44 6.86 -6.50
N PHE A 372 -39.91 5.79 -7.14
CA PHE A 372 -41.21 5.19 -6.83
C PHE A 372 -41.27 4.45 -5.47
N LYS A 373 -40.15 4.27 -4.74
CA LYS A 373 -40.19 3.87 -3.31
C LYS A 373 -40.84 4.94 -2.44
N ARG A 374 -40.77 6.21 -2.87
CA ARG A 374 -41.31 7.38 -2.15
C ARG A 374 -42.77 7.68 -2.52
N LEU A 375 -43.47 6.75 -3.18
CA LEU A 375 -44.90 6.89 -3.44
C LEU A 375 -45.67 7.15 -2.12
N PRO A 376 -46.73 7.98 -2.15
CA PRO A 376 -47.54 8.27 -0.97
C PRO A 376 -48.02 7.01 -0.23
N GLY A 377 -48.01 7.05 1.10
CA GLY A 377 -48.32 5.91 1.98
C GLY A 377 -47.07 5.19 2.51
N GLY A 378 -45.88 5.49 1.98
CA GLY A 378 -44.60 5.02 2.51
C GLY A 378 -44.08 5.84 3.71
N ARG A 379 -42.98 5.37 4.31
CA ARG A 379 -42.26 6.08 5.40
C ARG A 379 -41.28 7.13 4.89
N ILE A 380 -40.93 7.09 3.60
CA ILE A 380 -39.89 7.92 2.99
C ILE A 380 -40.57 8.89 2.02
N ASN A 381 -40.31 10.18 2.16
CA ASN A 381 -40.87 11.24 1.32
C ASN A 381 -39.76 12.00 0.60
N CYS A 382 -40.12 12.73 -0.45
CA CYS A 382 -39.19 13.67 -1.08
C CYS A 382 -38.92 14.87 -0.16
N PRO A 383 -37.64 15.26 0.07
CA PRO A 383 -37.29 16.42 0.90
C PRO A 383 -37.99 17.73 0.47
N TRP A 384 -38.23 17.88 -0.84
CA TRP A 384 -38.89 19.05 -1.43
C TRP A 384 -40.42 19.06 -1.35
N LYS A 385 -41.04 18.14 -0.58
CA LYS A 385 -42.49 18.05 -0.35
C LYS A 385 -43.35 17.90 -1.60
N VAL A 386 -42.77 17.40 -2.70
CA VAL A 386 -43.50 17.01 -3.92
C VAL A 386 -43.34 15.50 -4.07
N PRO A 387 -44.39 14.69 -3.81
CA PRO A 387 -44.27 13.24 -3.86
C PRO A 387 -44.29 12.72 -5.31
N PRO A 388 -43.70 11.53 -5.55
CA PRO A 388 -43.93 10.75 -6.77
C PRO A 388 -45.42 10.46 -7.00
N ARG A 389 -45.78 10.23 -8.26
CA ARG A 389 -47.11 9.79 -8.70
C ARG A 389 -46.95 8.51 -9.50
N ALA A 390 -47.78 7.51 -9.24
CA ALA A 390 -47.80 6.30 -10.06
C ALA A 390 -48.10 6.68 -11.52
N ILE A 391 -47.42 6.02 -12.45
CA ILE A 391 -47.54 6.23 -13.88
C ILE A 391 -48.74 5.43 -14.38
N THR A 392 -49.66 6.15 -14.99
CA THR A 392 -50.93 5.68 -15.52
C THR A 392 -51.07 6.20 -16.95
N GLU A 393 -51.98 5.64 -17.73
CA GLU A 393 -52.26 6.13 -19.08
C GLU A 393 -52.67 7.61 -19.10
N ALA A 394 -53.34 8.09 -18.04
CA ALA A 394 -53.82 9.46 -17.93
C ALA A 394 -52.71 10.50 -17.68
N ASN A 395 -51.59 10.11 -17.06
CA ASN A 395 -50.50 11.05 -16.73
C ASN A 395 -49.18 10.76 -17.45
N VAL A 396 -49.03 9.60 -18.11
CA VAL A 396 -47.75 9.17 -18.69
C VAL A 396 -47.12 10.22 -19.60
N ALA A 397 -47.91 10.95 -20.41
CA ALA A 397 -47.39 11.99 -21.29
C ALA A 397 -46.79 13.20 -20.54
N GLU A 398 -47.48 13.70 -19.50
CA GLU A 398 -46.98 14.79 -18.65
C GLU A 398 -45.71 14.36 -17.89
N ARG A 399 -45.74 13.14 -17.33
CA ARG A 399 -44.62 12.60 -16.55
C ARG A 399 -43.41 12.30 -17.43
N ALA A 400 -43.63 11.75 -18.62
CA ALA A 400 -42.60 11.49 -19.61
C ALA A 400 -41.94 12.79 -20.08
N ALA A 401 -42.72 13.85 -20.36
CA ALA A 401 -42.17 15.15 -20.73
C ALA A 401 -41.28 15.74 -19.62
N LEU A 402 -41.72 15.66 -18.37
CA LEU A 402 -40.96 16.15 -17.22
C LEU A 402 -39.64 15.37 -17.00
N LEU A 403 -39.67 14.03 -17.16
CA LEU A 403 -38.47 13.21 -17.04
C LEU A 403 -37.50 13.41 -18.20
N LEU A 404 -38.04 13.48 -19.43
CA LEU A 404 -37.24 13.69 -20.64
C LEU A 404 -36.52 15.04 -20.60
N ASP A 405 -37.14 16.09 -20.06
CA ASP A 405 -36.46 17.36 -19.82
C ASP A 405 -35.20 17.21 -18.94
N GLN A 406 -35.29 16.41 -17.88
CA GLN A 406 -34.15 16.14 -17.00
C GLN A 406 -33.07 15.31 -17.69
N TYR A 407 -33.46 14.29 -18.47
CA TYR A 407 -32.51 13.50 -19.27
C TYR A 407 -31.79 14.35 -20.31
N ARG A 408 -32.52 15.21 -21.02
CA ARG A 408 -31.95 16.14 -22.00
C ARG A 408 -30.99 17.14 -21.36
N LYS A 409 -31.34 17.73 -20.22
CA LYS A 409 -30.42 18.59 -19.47
C LYS A 409 -29.18 17.83 -19.01
N LYS A 410 -29.35 16.60 -18.52
CA LYS A 410 -28.21 15.79 -18.08
C LYS A 410 -27.27 15.45 -19.25
N SER A 411 -27.81 15.13 -20.43
CA SER A 411 -26.97 14.78 -21.59
C SER A 411 -26.12 15.93 -22.10
N GLN A 412 -26.55 17.18 -21.90
CA GLN A 412 -25.74 18.38 -22.23
C GLN A 412 -24.44 18.50 -21.43
N LEU A 413 -24.21 17.64 -20.42
CA LEU A 413 -22.97 17.65 -19.63
C LEU A 413 -21.91 16.68 -20.18
N PHE A 414 -22.27 15.91 -21.21
CA PHE A 414 -21.48 14.80 -21.76
C PHE A 414 -21.22 15.00 -23.26
N ARG A 415 -20.24 14.29 -23.82
CA ARG A 415 -19.91 14.41 -25.25
C ARG A 415 -20.82 13.59 -26.16
N SER A 416 -21.54 12.63 -25.60
CA SER A 416 -22.36 11.70 -26.35
C SER A 416 -23.85 11.83 -25.99
N ASN A 417 -24.71 11.43 -26.92
CA ASN A 417 -26.14 11.25 -26.67
C ASN A 417 -26.43 9.89 -25.99
N VAL A 418 -25.51 9.33 -25.21
CA VAL A 418 -25.73 8.10 -24.42
C VAL A 418 -25.72 8.49 -22.94
N LEU A 419 -26.79 8.19 -22.23
CA LEU A 419 -27.02 8.65 -20.87
C LEU A 419 -27.12 7.48 -19.91
N LEU A 420 -26.28 7.48 -18.88
CA LEU A 420 -26.34 6.56 -17.76
C LEU A 420 -27.16 7.15 -16.61
N VAL A 421 -28.11 6.40 -16.05
CA VAL A 421 -28.95 6.85 -14.92
C VAL A 421 -29.04 5.76 -13.85
N PRO A 422 -28.19 5.80 -12.81
CA PRO A 422 -28.31 4.90 -11.68
C PRO A 422 -29.66 5.07 -10.96
N LEU A 423 -30.34 3.95 -10.71
CA LEU A 423 -31.62 3.88 -10.00
C LEU A 423 -31.45 3.04 -8.74
N GLY A 424 -30.84 3.64 -7.73
CA GLY A 424 -30.52 3.00 -6.47
C GLY A 424 -30.01 4.03 -5.47
N ASP A 425 -29.56 3.53 -4.32
CA ASP A 425 -29.06 4.24 -3.14
C ASP A 425 -28.59 3.17 -2.14
N ASP A 426 -28.29 3.57 -0.91
CA ASP A 426 -28.02 2.68 0.22
C ASP A 426 -29.17 1.71 0.50
N PHE A 427 -28.86 0.41 0.54
CA PHE A 427 -29.75 -0.68 0.93
C PHE A 427 -31.14 -0.63 0.27
N ARG A 428 -31.19 -0.27 -1.02
CA ARG A 428 -32.42 -0.21 -1.83
C ARG A 428 -32.85 -1.59 -2.30
N TYR A 429 -34.09 -1.69 -2.75
CA TYR A 429 -34.69 -2.95 -3.22
C TYR A 429 -34.83 -4.02 -2.13
N ASP A 430 -34.87 -3.61 -0.85
CA ASP A 430 -34.98 -4.49 0.32
C ASP A 430 -36.39 -5.07 0.53
N LYS A 431 -37.38 -4.57 -0.23
CA LYS A 431 -38.78 -5.01 -0.22
C LYS A 431 -39.26 -5.34 -1.63
N PRO A 432 -39.97 -6.46 -1.86
CA PRO A 432 -40.52 -6.82 -3.17
C PRO A 432 -41.38 -5.73 -3.81
N GLN A 433 -42.07 -4.92 -3.00
CA GLN A 433 -42.93 -3.83 -3.48
C GLN A 433 -42.12 -2.75 -4.21
N GLU A 434 -40.87 -2.48 -3.80
CA GLU A 434 -40.01 -1.52 -4.49
C GLU A 434 -39.61 -2.03 -5.88
N TRP A 435 -39.28 -3.32 -6.01
CA TRP A 435 -38.94 -3.93 -7.31
C TRP A 435 -40.06 -3.76 -8.34
N ASP A 436 -41.31 -3.90 -7.91
CA ASP A 436 -42.48 -3.74 -8.77
C ASP A 436 -42.79 -2.27 -9.03
N ALA A 437 -42.73 -1.43 -7.99
CA ALA A 437 -42.98 -0.01 -8.11
C ALA A 437 -41.98 0.67 -9.05
N GLN A 438 -40.67 0.41 -8.91
CA GLN A 438 -39.68 0.97 -9.83
C GLN A 438 -39.91 0.42 -11.25
N PHE A 439 -40.00 -0.90 -11.40
CA PHE A 439 -40.10 -1.52 -12.72
C PHE A 439 -41.34 -1.09 -13.50
N PHE A 440 -42.54 -1.25 -12.94
CA PHE A 440 -43.77 -1.00 -13.69
C PHE A 440 -43.98 0.49 -14.03
N ASN A 441 -43.47 1.40 -13.22
CA ASN A 441 -43.59 2.83 -13.50
C ASN A 441 -42.58 3.28 -14.56
N TYR A 442 -41.31 2.89 -14.44
CA TYR A 442 -40.30 3.18 -15.47
C TYR A 442 -40.59 2.47 -16.79
N GLN A 443 -41.05 1.22 -16.78
CA GLN A 443 -41.37 0.49 -18.01
C GLN A 443 -42.48 1.21 -18.80
N ARG A 444 -43.51 1.75 -18.14
CA ARG A 444 -44.54 2.56 -18.82
C ARG A 444 -43.97 3.84 -19.44
N LEU A 445 -43.01 4.47 -18.78
CA LEU A 445 -42.32 5.65 -19.32
C LEU A 445 -41.46 5.27 -20.53
N PHE A 446 -40.74 4.15 -20.47
CA PHE A 446 -39.94 3.63 -21.59
C PHE A 446 -40.81 3.23 -22.78
N ASP A 447 -41.92 2.52 -22.55
CA ASP A 447 -42.87 2.17 -23.60
C ASP A 447 -43.45 3.43 -24.27
N PHE A 448 -43.70 4.49 -23.49
CA PHE A 448 -44.14 5.79 -24.03
C PHE A 448 -43.05 6.49 -24.85
N PHE A 449 -41.80 6.50 -24.38
CA PHE A 449 -40.67 7.07 -25.12
C PHE A 449 -40.44 6.34 -26.44
N ASN A 450 -40.29 5.02 -26.38
CA ASN A 450 -39.91 4.19 -27.51
C ASN A 450 -41.03 4.04 -28.57
N SER A 451 -42.30 4.30 -28.20
CA SER A 451 -43.43 4.32 -29.14
C SER A 451 -43.59 5.64 -29.89
N ARG A 452 -42.79 6.66 -29.59
CA ARG A 452 -42.90 8.01 -30.15
C ARG A 452 -41.56 8.49 -30.74
N PRO A 453 -41.25 8.13 -32.00
CA PRO A 453 -40.00 8.51 -32.65
C PRO A 453 -39.74 10.02 -32.67
N ASN A 454 -40.80 10.84 -32.69
CA ASN A 454 -40.70 12.30 -32.67
C ASN A 454 -40.16 12.89 -31.35
N LEU A 455 -39.97 12.08 -30.31
CA LEU A 455 -39.33 12.50 -29.06
C LEU A 455 -37.80 12.35 -29.11
N HIS A 456 -37.25 11.70 -30.15
CA HIS A 456 -35.82 11.48 -30.36
C HIS A 456 -35.11 10.86 -29.14
N VAL A 457 -35.73 9.83 -28.56
CA VAL A 457 -35.22 9.16 -27.36
C VAL A 457 -35.52 7.66 -27.41
N GLN A 458 -34.55 6.87 -26.98
CA GLN A 458 -34.67 5.44 -26.74
C GLN A 458 -34.28 5.17 -25.29
N ALA A 459 -35.19 4.65 -24.49
CA ALA A 459 -34.96 4.43 -23.06
C ALA A 459 -35.27 3.00 -22.66
N GLN A 460 -34.42 2.43 -21.79
CA GLN A 460 -34.60 1.09 -21.27
C GLN A 460 -33.92 0.90 -19.92
N PHE A 461 -34.27 -0.19 -19.24
CA PHE A 461 -33.42 -0.72 -18.18
C PHE A 461 -32.15 -1.27 -18.80
N GLY A 462 -31.02 -0.97 -18.18
CA GLY A 462 -29.70 -1.40 -18.64
C GLY A 462 -28.79 -1.79 -17.48
N THR A 463 -27.58 -2.11 -17.87
CA THR A 463 -26.42 -2.40 -17.03
C THR A 463 -25.32 -1.39 -17.35
N LEU A 464 -24.23 -1.39 -16.57
CA LEU A 464 -23.06 -0.57 -16.86
C LEU A 464 -22.41 -1.01 -18.18
N SER A 465 -22.40 -2.32 -18.43
CA SER A 465 -21.98 -2.91 -19.70
C SER A 465 -22.78 -2.38 -20.89
N ASP A 466 -24.12 -2.35 -20.81
CA ASP A 466 -24.96 -1.82 -21.90
C ASP A 466 -24.63 -0.36 -22.23
N TYR A 467 -24.37 0.45 -21.21
CA TYR A 467 -23.99 1.86 -21.38
C TYR A 467 -22.64 2.03 -22.07
N PHE A 468 -21.59 1.36 -21.59
CA PHE A 468 -20.27 1.47 -22.20
C PHE A 468 -20.22 0.84 -23.60
N ASP A 469 -20.92 -0.26 -23.83
CA ASP A 469 -21.00 -0.88 -25.17
C ASP A 469 -21.68 0.07 -26.17
N ALA A 470 -22.70 0.82 -25.74
CA ALA A 470 -23.31 1.85 -26.58
C ALA A 470 -22.33 2.98 -26.93
N LEU A 471 -21.48 3.42 -26.00
CA LEU A 471 -20.43 4.40 -26.26
C LEU A 471 -19.36 3.90 -27.24
N TYR A 472 -18.83 2.70 -27.00
CA TYR A 472 -17.83 2.08 -27.86
C TYR A 472 -18.37 1.85 -29.28
N LYS A 473 -19.59 1.32 -29.39
CA LYS A 473 -20.27 1.10 -30.67
C LYS A 473 -20.49 2.41 -31.42
N ARG A 474 -20.96 3.46 -30.74
CA ARG A 474 -21.21 4.78 -31.36
C ARG A 474 -19.94 5.43 -31.88
N THR A 475 -18.82 5.22 -31.19
CA THR A 475 -17.53 5.78 -31.57
C THR A 475 -16.71 4.89 -32.51
N GLY A 476 -17.21 3.67 -32.80
CA GLY A 476 -16.60 2.75 -33.77
C GLY A 476 -15.29 2.13 -33.30
N VAL A 477 -15.08 2.01 -31.99
CA VAL A 477 -13.87 1.39 -31.41
C VAL A 477 -14.22 0.24 -30.48
N GLU A 478 -13.30 -0.71 -30.34
CA GLU A 478 -13.47 -1.85 -29.43
C GLU A 478 -13.35 -1.44 -27.96
N PRO A 479 -14.00 -2.15 -27.02
CA PRO A 479 -13.85 -1.92 -25.60
C PRO A 479 -12.38 -1.91 -25.15
N GLY A 480 -12.01 -0.86 -24.40
CA GLY A 480 -10.65 -0.63 -23.93
C GLY A 480 -9.77 0.22 -24.86
N ALA A 481 -10.18 0.46 -26.11
CA ALA A 481 -9.57 1.48 -26.94
C ALA A 481 -10.06 2.88 -26.54
N ARG A 482 -9.26 3.92 -26.77
CA ARG A 482 -9.66 5.33 -26.56
C ARG A 482 -10.74 5.71 -27.57
N PRO A 483 -11.97 6.04 -27.15
CA PRO A 483 -12.99 6.54 -28.06
C PRO A 483 -12.58 7.91 -28.62
N PRO A 484 -12.68 8.16 -29.95
CA PRO A 484 -12.36 9.45 -30.54
C PRO A 484 -13.19 10.56 -29.91
N GLY A 485 -12.52 11.70 -29.68
CA GLY A 485 -13.17 12.87 -29.11
C GLY A 485 -13.34 12.82 -27.59
N PHE A 486 -12.81 11.83 -26.85
CA PHE A 486 -12.75 11.88 -25.38
C PHE A 486 -11.33 12.27 -24.90
N PRO A 487 -11.19 13.13 -23.87
CA PRO A 487 -9.90 13.60 -23.39
C PRO A 487 -9.17 12.52 -22.57
N VAL A 488 -7.86 12.66 -22.44
CA VAL A 488 -7.04 11.91 -21.48
C VAL A 488 -6.85 12.76 -20.23
N LEU A 489 -7.10 12.14 -19.08
CA LEU A 489 -6.88 12.74 -17.77
C LEU A 489 -5.75 12.03 -17.04
N SER A 490 -4.93 12.80 -16.34
CA SER A 490 -3.91 12.28 -15.41
C SER A 490 -3.93 13.01 -14.06
N GLY A 491 -3.52 12.29 -13.03
CA GLY A 491 -3.60 12.72 -11.63
C GLY A 491 -4.79 12.09 -10.91
N ASP A 492 -5.04 12.55 -9.69
CA ASP A 492 -6.04 12.00 -8.78
C ASP A 492 -7.16 13.00 -8.45
N PHE A 493 -8.12 12.57 -7.63
CA PHE A 493 -9.27 13.39 -7.21
C PHE A 493 -9.28 13.66 -5.70
N PHE A 494 -8.10 13.77 -5.08
CA PHE A 494 -7.95 14.23 -3.70
C PHE A 494 -7.62 15.72 -3.63
N SER A 495 -8.15 16.50 -2.68
CA SER A 495 -9.05 16.08 -1.60
C SER A 495 -10.52 16.31 -1.94
N TYR A 496 -11.39 15.36 -1.57
CA TYR A 496 -12.82 15.45 -1.80
C TYR A 496 -13.48 16.51 -0.89
N ALA A 497 -14.38 17.31 -1.47
CA ALA A 497 -15.28 18.17 -0.73
C ALA A 497 -16.69 18.08 -1.33
N ASP A 498 -17.68 17.92 -0.45
CA ASP A 498 -19.09 17.85 -0.85
C ASP A 498 -19.75 19.24 -0.90
N ARG A 499 -19.23 20.23 -0.18
CA ARG A 499 -19.72 21.63 -0.20
C ARG A 499 -18.74 22.60 0.45
N GLU A 500 -18.79 23.88 0.04
CA GLU A 500 -18.08 25.01 0.67
C GLU A 500 -16.66 24.65 1.12
N ASP A 501 -16.39 24.72 2.43
CA ASP A 501 -15.12 24.39 3.08
C ASP A 501 -15.14 22.99 3.75
N HIS A 502 -16.13 22.15 3.43
CA HIS A 502 -16.31 20.82 4.03
C HIS A 502 -15.48 19.76 3.30
N TYR A 503 -14.18 19.81 3.51
CA TYR A 503 -13.24 18.82 3.00
C TYR A 503 -13.25 17.56 3.85
N TRP A 504 -13.34 16.42 3.17
CA TRP A 504 -13.33 15.08 3.77
C TRP A 504 -11.87 14.64 3.97
N THR A 505 -11.08 15.45 4.67
CA THR A 505 -9.66 15.15 4.94
C THR A 505 -9.43 14.63 6.35
N GLY A 506 -10.48 14.62 7.18
CA GLY A 506 -10.40 14.10 8.54
C GLY A 506 -10.25 12.58 8.60
N TYR A 507 -10.92 11.87 7.69
CA TYR A 507 -10.89 10.41 7.65
C TYR A 507 -9.50 9.85 7.31
N TYR A 508 -8.58 10.65 6.76
CA TYR A 508 -7.19 10.25 6.55
C TYR A 508 -6.51 9.82 7.86
N THR A 509 -6.95 10.32 9.03
CA THR A 509 -6.40 9.91 10.34
C THR A 509 -7.44 9.34 11.31
N SER A 510 -8.75 9.46 11.06
CA SER A 510 -9.78 8.90 11.97
C SER A 510 -9.50 7.44 12.37
N ARG A 511 -9.43 7.17 13.68
CA ARG A 511 -9.16 5.85 14.29
C ARG A 511 -7.85 5.18 13.80
N PRO A 512 -6.69 5.85 13.99
CA PRO A 512 -5.41 5.40 13.43
C PRO A 512 -4.93 4.06 14.02
N PHE A 513 -5.39 3.71 15.23
CA PHE A 513 -5.12 2.41 15.85
C PHE A 513 -5.46 1.22 14.93
N TYR A 514 -6.65 1.21 14.33
CA TYR A 514 -7.08 0.09 13.49
C TYR A 514 -6.42 0.11 12.12
N LYS A 515 -6.03 1.28 11.61
CA LYS A 515 -5.17 1.39 10.41
C LYS A 515 -3.78 0.79 10.64
N SER A 516 -3.25 0.94 11.85
CA SER A 516 -2.01 0.25 12.23
C SER A 516 -2.20 -1.26 12.33
N LEU A 517 -3.30 -1.72 12.94
CA LEU A 517 -3.61 -3.16 13.01
C LEU A 517 -3.83 -3.79 11.63
N ASP A 518 -4.45 -3.05 10.70
CA ASP A 518 -4.61 -3.43 9.29
C ASP A 518 -3.26 -3.68 8.61
N ARG A 519 -2.33 -2.72 8.69
CA ARG A 519 -0.98 -2.85 8.10
C ARG A 519 -0.20 -4.03 8.69
N VAL A 520 -0.35 -4.26 10.00
CA VAL A 520 0.21 -5.44 10.67
C VAL A 520 -0.41 -6.72 10.09
N LEU A 521 -1.73 -6.77 9.90
CA LEU A 521 -2.41 -7.91 9.31
C LEU A 521 -1.95 -8.17 7.88
N GLU A 522 -1.79 -7.14 7.05
CA GLU A 522 -1.28 -7.27 5.67
C GLU A 522 0.11 -7.91 5.63
N ALA A 523 1.03 -7.43 6.46
CA ALA A 523 2.39 -7.96 6.52
C ALA A 523 2.40 -9.44 6.94
N HIS A 524 1.57 -9.81 7.93
CA HIS A 524 1.44 -11.20 8.37
C HIS A 524 0.75 -12.07 7.32
N LEU A 525 -0.26 -11.55 6.60
CA LEU A 525 -0.94 -12.31 5.56
C LEU A 525 0.03 -12.63 4.45
N ARG A 526 0.72 -11.63 3.90
CA ARG A 526 1.74 -11.84 2.87
C ARG A 526 2.82 -12.81 3.32
N GLY A 527 3.33 -12.67 4.55
CA GLY A 527 4.32 -13.58 5.10
C GLY A 527 3.82 -15.03 5.23
N ALA A 528 2.58 -15.20 5.69
CA ALA A 528 1.93 -16.50 5.85
C ALA A 528 1.66 -17.17 4.48
N GLU A 529 1.21 -16.41 3.48
CA GLU A 529 1.00 -16.90 2.12
C GLU A 529 2.27 -17.49 1.52
N VAL A 530 3.37 -16.73 1.60
CA VAL A 530 4.66 -17.15 1.07
C VAL A 530 5.15 -18.41 1.77
N LEU A 531 5.18 -18.41 3.11
CA LEU A 531 5.65 -19.56 3.88
C LEU A 531 4.77 -20.79 3.67
N TYR A 532 3.44 -20.62 3.67
CA TYR A 532 2.51 -21.73 3.44
C TYR A 532 2.70 -22.33 2.05
N SER A 533 2.80 -21.50 1.01
CA SER A 533 2.98 -21.97 -0.37
C SER A 533 4.30 -22.73 -0.54
N LEU A 534 5.38 -22.23 0.06
CA LEU A 534 6.70 -22.91 0.07
C LEU A 534 6.67 -24.22 0.87
N ALA A 535 6.08 -24.21 2.07
CA ALA A 535 5.98 -25.40 2.91
C ALA A 535 5.13 -26.49 2.23
N ALA A 536 3.98 -26.13 1.65
CA ALA A 536 3.12 -27.05 0.92
C ALA A 536 3.82 -27.64 -0.33
N ALA A 537 4.59 -26.82 -1.05
CA ALA A 537 5.39 -27.29 -2.19
C ALA A 537 6.50 -28.25 -1.76
N HIS A 538 7.30 -27.90 -0.75
CA HIS A 538 8.34 -28.79 -0.23
C HIS A 538 7.76 -30.08 0.38
N ALA A 539 6.62 -30.02 1.06
CA ALA A 539 5.93 -31.21 1.57
C ALA A 539 5.50 -32.14 0.43
N ARG A 540 4.99 -31.59 -0.67
CA ARG A 540 4.63 -32.37 -1.86
C ARG A 540 5.86 -33.02 -2.51
N ARG A 541 6.94 -32.26 -2.71
CA ARG A 541 8.20 -32.75 -3.31
C ARG A 541 8.84 -33.86 -2.47
N SER A 542 8.78 -33.75 -1.14
CA SER A 542 9.28 -34.78 -0.22
C SER A 542 8.32 -35.96 -0.02
N GLY A 543 7.14 -35.99 -0.66
CA GLY A 543 6.14 -37.04 -0.46
C GLY A 543 5.43 -37.01 0.91
N LEU A 544 5.54 -35.90 1.64
CA LEU A 544 5.01 -35.68 2.99
C LEU A 544 3.78 -34.75 3.04
N ALA A 545 3.17 -34.45 1.89
CA ALA A 545 1.98 -33.58 1.82
C ALA A 545 0.84 -34.01 2.77
N GLY A 546 0.65 -35.32 2.97
CA GLY A 546 -0.36 -35.85 3.89
C GLY A 546 -0.05 -35.64 5.39
N ARG A 547 1.19 -35.27 5.75
CA ARG A 547 1.56 -34.93 7.13
C ARG A 547 1.45 -33.43 7.44
N TYR A 548 1.42 -32.57 6.41
CA TYR A 548 1.34 -31.12 6.56
C TYR A 548 -0.13 -30.65 6.71
N PRO A 549 -0.45 -29.71 7.62
CA PRO A 549 -1.83 -29.30 7.88
C PRO A 549 -2.41 -28.47 6.73
N LEU A 550 -3.04 -29.15 5.76
CA LEU A 550 -3.76 -28.47 4.66
C LEU A 550 -4.92 -27.60 5.16
N SER A 551 -5.42 -27.86 6.38
CA SER A 551 -6.45 -27.05 7.06
C SER A 551 -6.07 -25.58 7.23
N ASP A 552 -4.77 -25.26 7.30
CA ASP A 552 -4.27 -23.89 7.40
C ASP A 552 -4.68 -23.01 6.21
N PHE A 553 -5.02 -23.63 5.06
CA PHE A 553 -5.56 -22.91 3.91
C PHE A 553 -6.87 -22.17 4.22
N THR A 554 -7.70 -22.74 5.10
CA THR A 554 -8.95 -22.09 5.53
C THR A 554 -8.68 -20.87 6.40
N LEU A 555 -7.61 -20.91 7.22
CA LEU A 555 -7.17 -19.79 8.05
C LEU A 555 -6.67 -18.62 7.18
N LEU A 556 -5.89 -18.93 6.14
CA LEU A 556 -5.49 -17.95 5.12
C LEU A 556 -6.71 -17.33 4.44
N THR A 557 -7.66 -18.16 4.00
CA THR A 557 -8.90 -17.72 3.34
C THR A 557 -9.76 -16.82 4.24
N GLU A 558 -9.91 -17.16 5.53
CA GLU A 558 -10.60 -16.30 6.51
C GLU A 558 -9.88 -14.96 6.68
N ALA A 559 -8.54 -14.96 6.73
CA ALA A 559 -7.74 -13.75 6.88
C ALA A 559 -7.79 -12.84 5.63
N ARG A 560 -7.70 -13.40 4.41
CA ARG A 560 -7.90 -12.67 3.14
C ARG A 560 -9.23 -11.94 3.12
N ARG A 561 -10.31 -12.65 3.46
CA ARG A 561 -11.68 -12.11 3.49
C ARG A 561 -11.86 -11.06 4.57
N THR A 562 -11.21 -11.21 5.72
CA THR A 562 -11.24 -10.22 6.80
C THR A 562 -10.46 -8.96 6.43
N LEU A 563 -9.26 -9.10 5.89
CA LEU A 563 -8.47 -7.99 5.38
C LEU A 563 -9.25 -7.24 4.29
N GLY A 564 -9.78 -7.98 3.31
CA GLY A 564 -10.58 -7.41 2.24
C GLY A 564 -11.83 -6.71 2.74
N LEU A 565 -12.52 -7.27 3.75
CA LEU A 565 -13.67 -6.63 4.39
C LEU A 565 -13.27 -5.28 5.03
N PHE A 566 -12.12 -5.23 5.68
CA PHE A 566 -11.63 -4.02 6.34
C PHE A 566 -11.17 -2.93 5.35
N GLN A 567 -10.88 -3.28 4.09
CA GLN A 567 -10.55 -2.28 3.07
C GLN A 567 -11.76 -1.45 2.62
N HIS A 568 -12.99 -1.81 3.02
CA HIS A 568 -14.19 -1.06 2.66
C HIS A 568 -14.05 0.42 3.02
N HIS A 569 -14.62 1.30 2.20
CA HIS A 569 -14.47 2.76 2.35
C HIS A 569 -15.06 3.34 3.65
N ASP A 570 -15.82 2.57 4.44
CA ASP A 570 -16.21 2.93 5.82
C ASP A 570 -15.38 2.28 6.95
N ALA A 571 -14.61 1.25 6.62
CA ALA A 571 -13.85 0.45 7.57
C ALA A 571 -12.44 1.03 7.79
N ILE A 572 -11.58 1.00 6.76
CA ILE A 572 -10.19 1.49 6.83
C ILE A 572 -10.10 3.00 7.03
N THR A 573 -11.11 3.76 6.60
CA THR A 573 -11.25 5.21 6.84
C THR A 573 -11.61 5.55 8.28
N GLY A 574 -12.08 4.55 9.05
CA GLY A 574 -12.55 4.75 10.41
C GLY A 574 -13.84 5.58 10.46
N THR A 575 -14.75 5.43 9.50
CA THR A 575 -16.02 6.17 9.43
C THR A 575 -17.28 5.35 9.78
N ALA A 576 -17.12 4.14 10.33
CA ALA A 576 -18.22 3.34 10.87
C ALA A 576 -18.60 3.67 12.34
N LYS A 577 -19.74 3.16 12.83
CA LYS A 577 -20.12 3.29 14.25
C LYS A 577 -19.19 2.50 15.16
N GLU A 578 -19.08 2.91 16.42
CA GLU A 578 -18.16 2.28 17.39
C GLU A 578 -18.37 0.76 17.49
N ALA A 579 -19.61 0.30 17.60
CA ALA A 579 -19.92 -1.13 17.65
C ALA A 579 -19.48 -1.90 16.38
N VAL A 580 -19.46 -1.23 15.23
CA VAL A 580 -19.01 -1.80 13.95
C VAL A 580 -17.49 -1.84 13.89
N VAL A 581 -16.82 -0.79 14.37
CA VAL A 581 -15.37 -0.75 14.52
C VAL A 581 -14.87 -1.83 15.47
N VAL A 582 -15.60 -2.08 16.57
CA VAL A 582 -15.32 -3.21 17.47
C VAL A 582 -15.45 -4.55 16.74
N ASP A 583 -16.51 -4.75 15.94
CA ASP A 583 -16.67 -5.97 15.12
C ASP A 583 -15.49 -6.16 14.15
N TYR A 584 -15.09 -5.11 13.44
CA TYR A 584 -13.89 -5.14 12.59
C TYR A 584 -12.62 -5.46 13.39
N GLY A 585 -12.39 -4.80 14.51
CA GLY A 585 -11.23 -5.03 15.36
C GLY A 585 -11.13 -6.48 15.83
N VAL A 586 -12.24 -7.08 16.26
CA VAL A 586 -12.29 -8.49 16.69
C VAL A 586 -11.93 -9.42 15.53
N ARG A 587 -12.44 -9.17 14.31
CA ARG A 587 -12.11 -9.95 13.12
C ARG A 587 -10.63 -9.81 12.76
N LEU A 588 -10.09 -8.59 12.76
CA LEU A 588 -8.68 -8.31 12.48
C LEU A 588 -7.76 -9.06 13.45
N LEU A 589 -8.04 -8.98 14.76
CA LEU A 589 -7.26 -9.69 15.77
C LEU A 589 -7.33 -11.22 15.59
N ARG A 590 -8.53 -11.77 15.40
CA ARG A 590 -8.71 -13.20 15.16
C ARG A 590 -7.91 -13.67 13.94
N SER A 591 -7.99 -12.92 12.83
CA SER A 591 -7.24 -13.22 11.61
C SER A 591 -5.73 -13.12 11.83
N LEU A 592 -5.26 -12.14 12.61
CA LEU A 592 -3.85 -12.03 12.95
C LEU A 592 -3.34 -13.24 13.77
N VAL A 593 -4.14 -13.71 14.72
CA VAL A 593 -3.84 -14.95 15.49
C VAL A 593 -3.79 -16.17 14.57
N ASN A 594 -4.77 -16.32 13.68
CA ASN A 594 -4.81 -17.37 12.67
C ASN A 594 -3.56 -17.36 11.78
N LEU A 595 -3.15 -16.19 11.27
CA LEU A 595 -1.98 -16.06 10.41
C LEU A 595 -0.67 -16.37 11.14
N LYS A 596 -0.55 -15.98 12.40
CA LYS A 596 0.59 -16.36 13.24
C LYS A 596 0.69 -17.87 13.41
N GLN A 597 -0.45 -18.56 13.55
CA GLN A 597 -0.49 -20.02 13.59
C GLN A 597 -0.01 -20.65 12.27
N VAL A 598 -0.47 -20.14 11.12
CA VAL A 598 0.00 -20.60 9.79
C VAL A 598 1.52 -20.40 9.64
N ILE A 599 2.04 -19.23 10.04
CA ILE A 599 3.47 -18.93 10.04
C ILE A 599 4.24 -19.92 10.93
N ILE A 600 3.74 -20.22 12.13
CA ILE A 600 4.34 -21.19 13.05
C ILE A 600 4.42 -22.58 12.40
N HIS A 601 3.32 -23.08 11.82
CA HIS A 601 3.29 -24.42 11.25
C HIS A 601 4.19 -24.54 10.01
N ALA A 602 4.14 -23.54 9.12
CA ALA A 602 4.98 -23.48 7.94
C ALA A 602 6.46 -23.38 8.31
N ALA A 603 6.81 -22.47 9.24
CA ALA A 603 8.18 -22.32 9.70
C ALA A 603 8.69 -23.59 10.39
N HIS A 604 7.89 -24.24 11.24
CA HIS A 604 8.24 -25.52 11.88
C HIS A 604 8.60 -26.57 10.82
N TYR A 605 7.75 -26.78 9.81
CA TYR A 605 8.06 -27.72 8.74
C TYR A 605 9.36 -27.35 8.01
N LEU A 606 9.53 -26.07 7.68
CA LEU A 606 10.65 -25.59 6.85
C LEU A 606 12.01 -25.61 7.55
N VAL A 607 12.08 -25.40 8.88
CA VAL A 607 13.36 -25.41 9.63
C VAL A 607 13.84 -26.78 10.07
N LEU A 608 13.02 -27.84 9.98
CA LEU A 608 13.50 -29.18 10.34
C LEU A 608 14.55 -29.68 9.34
N GLY A 609 15.73 -30.07 9.82
CA GLY A 609 16.77 -30.65 8.97
C GLY A 609 16.37 -32.00 8.39
N ASP A 610 15.63 -32.81 9.14
CA ASP A 610 14.99 -34.04 8.68
C ASP A 610 13.46 -33.86 8.64
N LYS A 611 12.90 -33.81 7.44
CA LYS A 611 11.46 -33.62 7.22
C LYS A 611 10.64 -34.80 7.73
N GLU A 612 11.21 -35.99 7.85
CA GLU A 612 10.50 -37.17 8.38
C GLU A 612 10.15 -37.05 9.86
N THR A 613 10.89 -36.23 10.61
CA THR A 613 10.61 -35.95 12.03
C THR A 613 9.46 -34.98 12.25
N TYR A 614 8.93 -34.36 11.19
CA TYR A 614 7.82 -33.42 11.31
C TYR A 614 6.59 -34.12 11.87
N HIS A 615 6.07 -33.56 12.97
CA HIS A 615 4.82 -33.96 13.57
C HIS A 615 3.97 -32.71 13.81
N PHE A 616 2.80 -32.68 13.18
CA PHE A 616 1.82 -31.64 13.41
C PHE A 616 1.03 -31.93 14.69
N ASP A 617 1.19 -31.08 15.70
CA ASP A 617 0.41 -31.11 16.94
C ASP A 617 -0.20 -29.71 17.19
N PRO A 618 -1.52 -29.54 17.01
CA PRO A 618 -2.19 -28.26 17.27
C PRO A 618 -2.31 -27.93 18.77
N GLU A 619 -2.24 -28.92 19.67
CA GLU A 619 -2.34 -28.71 21.12
C GLU A 619 -0.99 -28.30 21.73
N ALA A 620 0.11 -28.71 21.11
CA ALA A 620 1.46 -28.33 21.50
C ALA A 620 2.30 -27.79 20.32
N PRO A 621 2.03 -26.55 19.85
CA PRO A 621 2.79 -25.94 18.76
C PRO A 621 4.29 -25.89 19.05
N PHE A 622 5.10 -26.30 18.07
CA PHE A 622 6.56 -26.34 18.19
C PHE A 622 7.20 -24.95 18.36
N LEU A 623 6.66 -23.95 17.67
CA LEU A 623 7.07 -22.54 17.80
C LEU A 623 5.99 -21.73 18.52
N GLN A 624 6.41 -20.64 19.14
CA GLN A 624 5.56 -19.66 19.79
C GLN A 624 5.73 -18.30 19.11
N VAL A 625 4.79 -17.39 19.34
CA VAL A 625 4.88 -16.00 18.92
C VAL A 625 5.69 -15.18 19.93
N ASP A 626 6.46 -14.21 19.45
CA ASP A 626 7.22 -13.29 20.31
C ASP A 626 6.38 -12.13 20.86
N ASP A 627 5.14 -11.95 20.39
CA ASP A 627 4.17 -11.05 20.98
C ASP A 627 2.73 -11.58 20.93
N THR A 628 1.91 -11.06 21.85
CA THR A 628 0.48 -11.36 21.97
C THR A 628 -0.33 -10.08 22.13
N ARG A 629 -1.60 -10.09 21.74
CA ARG A 629 -2.53 -8.98 21.96
C ARG A 629 -3.70 -9.51 22.77
N LEU A 630 -3.95 -8.91 23.94
CA LEU A 630 -5.00 -9.35 24.86
C LEU A 630 -6.41 -9.12 24.29
N SER A 631 -6.59 -8.03 23.55
CA SER A 631 -7.86 -7.62 22.95
C SER A 631 -7.61 -6.87 21.65
N HIS A 632 -8.67 -6.66 20.87
CA HIS A 632 -8.58 -5.98 19.58
C HIS A 632 -8.14 -4.53 19.68
N ASP A 633 -8.20 -3.94 20.87
CA ASP A 633 -7.85 -2.55 21.16
C ASP A 633 -6.61 -2.40 22.06
N ALA A 634 -5.88 -3.49 22.27
CA ALA A 634 -4.61 -3.51 23.00
C ALA A 634 -3.40 -3.45 22.05
N LEU A 635 -2.36 -2.75 22.50
CA LEU A 635 -1.03 -2.84 21.90
C LEU A 635 -0.43 -4.23 22.16
N PRO A 636 0.48 -4.72 21.30
CA PRO A 636 1.11 -6.02 21.50
C PRO A 636 2.03 -6.02 22.72
N GLU A 637 1.97 -7.09 23.51
CA GLU A 637 2.86 -7.39 24.63
C GLU A 637 3.86 -8.47 24.20
N ARG A 638 5.15 -8.20 24.40
CA ARG A 638 6.21 -9.11 23.98
C ARG A 638 6.45 -10.22 25.01
N THR A 639 6.69 -11.43 24.51
CA THR A 639 6.97 -12.62 25.31
C THR A 639 8.39 -12.56 25.89
N VAL A 640 8.52 -12.83 27.19
CA VAL A 640 9.82 -12.96 27.87
C VAL A 640 10.31 -14.40 27.76
N ILE A 641 11.40 -14.62 27.03
CA ILE A 641 12.05 -15.92 26.90
C ILE A 641 12.73 -16.27 28.23
N GLN A 642 12.22 -17.30 28.90
CA GLN A 642 12.81 -17.83 30.12
C GLN A 642 14.07 -18.62 29.78
N LEU A 643 15.23 -18.08 30.18
CA LEU A 643 16.52 -18.74 30.10
C LEU A 643 16.72 -19.63 31.34
N ASP A 644 17.10 -20.88 31.11
CA ASP A 644 17.45 -21.85 32.14
C ASP A 644 18.77 -22.55 31.77
N SER A 645 19.10 -23.69 32.38
CA SER A 645 20.32 -24.44 32.07
C SER A 645 20.34 -24.99 30.65
N SER A 646 19.18 -25.13 30.01
CA SER A 646 19.05 -25.66 28.66
C SER A 646 19.04 -24.52 27.63
N PRO A 647 19.65 -24.71 26.45
CA PRO A 647 19.57 -23.71 25.40
C PRO A 647 18.13 -23.50 24.93
N ARG A 648 17.79 -22.25 24.64
CA ARG A 648 16.55 -21.86 23.95
C ARG A 648 16.86 -21.56 22.50
N PHE A 649 15.99 -21.97 21.59
CA PHE A 649 16.13 -21.68 20.16
C PHE A 649 15.08 -20.65 19.73
N VAL A 650 15.43 -19.80 18.77
CA VAL A 650 14.54 -18.81 18.18
C VAL A 650 14.69 -18.88 16.67
N VAL A 651 13.58 -19.09 15.98
CA VAL A 651 13.51 -19.03 14.52
C VAL A 651 13.17 -17.59 14.12
N LEU A 652 13.88 -17.04 13.15
CA LEU A 652 13.72 -15.67 12.67
C LEU A 652 13.25 -15.68 11.23
N PHE A 653 12.09 -15.10 10.96
CA PHE A 653 11.54 -15.00 9.61
C PHE A 653 11.83 -13.64 8.98
N ASN A 654 12.44 -13.66 7.79
CA ASN A 654 12.52 -12.52 6.91
C ASN A 654 11.41 -12.57 5.87
N PRO A 655 10.37 -11.72 5.96
CA PRO A 655 9.31 -11.67 4.96
C PRO A 655 9.71 -10.92 3.68
N LEU A 656 10.94 -10.39 3.56
CA LEU A 656 11.40 -9.65 2.39
C LEU A 656 12.19 -10.54 1.44
N GLU A 657 12.04 -10.31 0.14
CA GLU A 657 12.70 -11.00 -0.97
C GLU A 657 14.16 -10.59 -1.23
N GLN A 658 14.68 -9.74 -0.36
CA GLN A 658 16.07 -9.36 -0.27
C GLN A 658 16.64 -9.89 1.03
N GLU A 659 17.90 -10.34 0.98
CA GLU A 659 18.67 -10.60 2.18
C GLU A 659 18.79 -9.29 2.97
N ARG A 660 18.54 -9.35 4.27
CA ARG A 660 18.69 -8.19 5.15
C ARG A 660 19.63 -8.45 6.29
N PHE A 661 20.41 -7.42 6.61
CA PHE A 661 21.09 -7.30 7.88
C PHE A 661 20.24 -6.39 8.77
N SER A 662 19.76 -6.92 9.89
CA SER A 662 18.81 -6.20 10.74
C SER A 662 19.01 -6.49 12.21
N MET A 663 18.61 -5.52 13.03
CA MET A 663 18.55 -5.68 14.47
C MET A 663 17.34 -6.55 14.86
N VAL A 664 17.59 -7.64 15.58
CA VAL A 664 16.54 -8.42 16.23
C VAL A 664 16.63 -8.21 17.74
N SER A 665 15.57 -7.64 18.32
CA SER A 665 15.44 -7.48 19.77
C SER A 665 14.54 -8.56 20.35
N LEU A 666 14.95 -9.22 21.43
CA LEU A 666 14.19 -10.24 22.17
C LEU A 666 14.11 -9.84 23.65
N LEU A 667 13.05 -10.22 24.36
CA LEU A 667 12.99 -10.07 25.82
C LEU A 667 13.40 -11.36 26.51
N VAL A 668 14.25 -11.26 27.53
CA VAL A 668 14.74 -12.39 28.33
C VAL A 668 14.67 -12.07 29.82
N ASN A 669 14.70 -13.11 30.66
CA ASN A 669 14.61 -12.98 32.12
C ASN A 669 15.96 -12.76 32.84
N SER A 670 17.09 -12.71 32.11
CA SER A 670 18.42 -12.57 32.70
C SER A 670 19.33 -11.71 31.80
N PRO A 671 20.18 -10.83 32.37
CA PRO A 671 21.14 -10.07 31.57
C PRO A 671 22.35 -10.93 31.17
N ARG A 672 22.50 -12.12 31.75
CA ARG A 672 23.58 -13.09 31.47
C ARG A 672 23.17 -14.02 30.34
N VAL A 673 23.19 -13.51 29.12
CA VAL A 673 22.84 -14.26 27.91
C VAL A 673 24.01 -14.36 26.95
N ARG A 674 24.22 -15.55 26.38
CA ARG A 674 25.02 -15.76 25.19
C ARG A 674 24.08 -16.09 24.04
N VAL A 675 24.23 -15.37 22.93
CA VAL A 675 23.52 -15.66 21.69
C VAL A 675 24.51 -16.30 20.73
N LEU A 676 24.16 -17.44 20.16
CA LEU A 676 24.95 -18.19 19.20
C LEU A 676 24.20 -18.26 17.87
N SER A 677 24.94 -18.28 16.76
CA SER A 677 24.42 -18.62 15.44
C SER A 677 24.01 -20.10 15.35
N GLU A 678 23.42 -20.50 14.24
CA GLU A 678 23.13 -21.92 13.93
C GLU A 678 24.38 -22.81 14.05
N GLU A 679 25.53 -22.31 13.60
CA GLU A 679 26.83 -23.01 13.63
C GLU A 679 27.49 -22.99 15.01
N GLY A 680 26.81 -22.45 16.03
CA GLY A 680 27.32 -22.34 17.40
C GLY A 680 28.31 -21.19 17.61
N GLN A 681 28.46 -20.28 16.63
CA GLN A 681 29.37 -19.14 16.77
C GLN A 681 28.76 -18.07 17.68
N PRO A 682 29.47 -17.60 18.71
CA PRO A 682 28.93 -16.57 19.60
C PRO A 682 28.81 -15.21 18.91
N LEU A 683 27.66 -14.57 19.05
CA LEU A 683 27.34 -13.27 18.46
C LEU A 683 27.46 -12.16 19.51
N ALA A 684 27.89 -10.96 19.07
CA ALA A 684 27.87 -9.78 19.92
C ALA A 684 26.44 -9.24 20.03
N VAL A 685 26.04 -8.86 21.25
CA VAL A 685 24.68 -8.43 21.60
C VAL A 685 24.72 -7.18 22.46
N GLN A 686 23.75 -6.29 22.25
CA GLN A 686 23.47 -5.18 23.15
C GLN A 686 22.41 -5.60 24.15
N ILE A 687 22.72 -5.48 25.44
CA ILE A 687 21.77 -5.72 26.52
C ILE A 687 21.30 -4.39 27.09
N SER A 688 19.98 -4.22 27.19
CA SER A 688 19.34 -3.03 27.74
C SER A 688 18.27 -3.40 28.77
N ALA A 689 18.03 -2.52 29.74
CA ALA A 689 16.88 -2.65 30.62
C ALA A 689 15.57 -2.49 29.83
N HIS A 690 14.55 -3.28 30.18
CA HIS A 690 13.19 -3.06 29.68
C HIS A 690 12.43 -2.12 30.62
N TRP A 691 11.66 -1.17 30.08
CA TRP A 691 11.04 -0.09 30.86
C TRP A 691 9.51 -0.09 30.69
N SER A 692 8.78 -0.04 31.80
CA SER A 692 7.31 0.13 31.82
C SER A 692 6.91 1.60 31.72
N SER A 693 7.76 2.52 32.21
CA SER A 693 7.54 3.96 32.19
C SER A 693 8.83 4.74 31.88
N ALA A 694 8.83 6.05 32.05
CA ALA A 694 10.02 6.89 31.85
C ALA A 694 11.17 6.53 32.81
N THR A 695 10.83 6.20 34.06
CA THR A 695 11.79 6.04 35.16
C THR A 695 11.74 4.67 35.85
N GLU A 696 10.82 3.79 35.44
CA GLU A 696 10.64 2.45 36.00
C GLU A 696 11.02 1.36 34.99
N ALA A 697 12.08 0.64 35.33
CA ALA A 697 12.54 -0.57 34.67
C ALA A 697 11.78 -1.76 35.25
N VAL A 698 11.36 -2.67 34.37
CA VAL A 698 10.69 -3.90 34.76
C VAL A 698 11.73 -4.84 35.37
N PRO A 699 11.56 -5.30 36.63
CA PRO A 699 12.49 -6.24 37.26
C PRO A 699 12.59 -7.54 36.46
N ASP A 700 13.78 -8.11 36.41
CA ASP A 700 14.04 -9.40 35.75
C ASP A 700 13.60 -9.49 34.28
N VAL A 701 13.48 -8.36 33.57
CA VAL A 701 13.18 -8.32 32.13
C VAL A 701 14.20 -7.44 31.41
N TYR A 702 14.87 -8.04 30.44
CA TYR A 702 15.97 -7.42 29.71
C TYR A 702 15.75 -7.55 28.20
N GLN A 703 16.15 -6.53 27.46
CA GLN A 703 16.14 -6.56 26.01
C GLN A 703 17.52 -6.98 25.49
N VAL A 704 17.56 -8.09 24.77
CA VAL A 704 18.73 -8.58 24.03
C VAL A 704 18.56 -8.15 22.59
N SER A 705 19.46 -7.32 22.07
CA SER A 705 19.41 -6.86 20.69
C SER A 705 20.64 -7.36 19.95
N VAL A 706 20.42 -8.18 18.92
CA VAL A 706 21.47 -8.86 18.16
C VAL A 706 21.35 -8.48 16.68
N PRO A 707 22.44 -8.01 16.05
CA PRO A 707 22.47 -7.84 14.61
C PRO A 707 22.57 -9.21 13.92
N VAL A 708 21.65 -9.48 13.01
CA VAL A 708 21.58 -10.76 12.30
C VAL A 708 21.39 -10.55 10.81
N ARG A 709 22.01 -11.45 10.04
CA ARG A 709 21.79 -11.57 8.59
C ARG A 709 20.71 -12.62 8.37
N LEU A 710 19.65 -12.26 7.67
CA LEU A 710 18.53 -13.14 7.39
C LEU A 710 18.37 -13.34 5.88
N PRO A 711 18.25 -14.59 5.41
CA PRO A 711 18.08 -14.88 3.99
C PRO A 711 16.76 -14.32 3.44
N ALA A 712 16.73 -14.02 2.14
CA ALA A 712 15.53 -13.55 1.45
C ALA A 712 14.38 -14.57 1.56
N LEU A 713 13.20 -14.12 2.01
CA LEU A 713 11.99 -14.92 2.32
C LEU A 713 12.23 -16.08 3.29
N GLY A 714 13.40 -16.13 3.93
CA GLY A 714 13.88 -17.32 4.60
C GLY A 714 13.81 -17.25 6.12
N LEU A 715 14.25 -18.34 6.74
CA LEU A 715 14.20 -18.56 8.18
C LEU A 715 15.63 -18.73 8.70
N GLY A 716 16.06 -17.88 9.63
CA GLY A 716 17.32 -18.04 10.36
C GLY A 716 17.10 -18.70 11.73
N VAL A 717 18.12 -19.35 12.28
CA VAL A 717 18.06 -19.96 13.63
C VAL A 717 19.09 -19.32 14.55
N LEU A 718 18.63 -18.91 15.74
CA LEU A 718 19.48 -18.46 16.85
C LEU A 718 19.35 -19.37 18.05
N GLN A 719 20.43 -19.47 18.82
CA GLN A 719 20.46 -20.17 20.10
C GLN A 719 20.79 -19.18 21.23
N LEU A 720 19.97 -19.16 22.27
CA LEU A 720 20.14 -18.38 23.49
C LEU A 720 20.52 -19.32 24.63
N GLN A 721 21.58 -18.99 25.36
CA GLN A 721 22.04 -19.75 26.52
C GLN A 721 22.27 -18.81 27.71
N LEU A 722 22.01 -19.31 28.91
CA LEU A 722 22.49 -18.63 30.12
C LEU A 722 24.02 -18.64 30.12
N GLY A 723 24.63 -17.47 30.30
CA GLY A 723 26.08 -17.33 30.33
C GLY A 723 26.48 -15.89 30.12
N LEU A 724 27.66 -15.52 30.62
CA LEU A 724 28.23 -14.19 30.40
C LEU A 724 29.45 -14.33 29.51
N ASP A 725 29.41 -13.68 28.35
CA ASP A 725 30.61 -13.41 27.55
C ASP A 725 30.86 -11.90 27.62
N GLY A 726 31.73 -11.46 28.53
CA GLY A 726 31.94 -10.03 28.80
C GLY A 726 32.43 -9.21 27.60
N HIS A 727 33.01 -9.87 26.58
CA HIS A 727 33.46 -9.19 25.36
C HIS A 727 32.37 -9.07 24.29
N ARG A 728 31.32 -9.92 24.36
CA ARG A 728 30.22 -9.95 23.39
C ARG A 728 28.88 -9.49 23.96
N THR A 729 28.72 -9.51 25.27
CA THR A 729 27.50 -9.11 25.98
C THR A 729 27.70 -7.67 26.45
N LEU A 730 27.29 -6.71 25.63
CA LEU A 730 27.64 -5.30 25.81
C LEU A 730 26.44 -4.54 26.42
N PRO A 731 26.54 -4.03 27.66
CA PRO A 731 25.46 -3.28 28.29
C PRO A 731 25.32 -1.89 27.67
N SER A 732 24.07 -1.45 27.46
CA SER A 732 23.78 -0.04 27.17
C SER A 732 23.89 0.82 28.43
N SER A 733 24.23 2.09 28.26
CA SER A 733 24.16 3.11 29.31
C SER A 733 22.89 3.95 29.18
N VAL A 734 22.39 4.47 30.29
CA VAL A 734 21.15 5.26 30.34
C VAL A 734 21.37 6.59 31.04
N ARG A 735 20.88 7.67 30.43
CA ARG A 735 20.79 9.01 31.02
C ARG A 735 19.32 9.41 31.12
N ILE A 736 18.87 9.81 32.31
CA ILE A 736 17.50 10.26 32.56
C ILE A 736 17.52 11.72 32.96
N TYR A 737 16.83 12.57 32.20
CA TYR A 737 16.64 13.98 32.48
C TYR A 737 15.26 14.18 33.10
N LEU A 738 15.22 14.62 34.36
CA LEU A 738 13.97 14.79 35.11
C LEU A 738 13.37 16.19 34.98
N HIS A 739 14.15 17.19 34.55
CA HIS A 739 13.72 18.58 34.42
C HIS A 739 12.99 19.13 35.64
N GLY A 740 13.56 18.89 36.83
CA GLY A 740 13.01 19.32 38.12
C GLY A 740 11.86 18.47 38.66
N ARG A 741 11.39 17.45 37.93
CA ARG A 741 10.35 16.54 38.42
C ARG A 741 10.90 15.63 39.54
N GLN A 742 10.17 15.58 40.66
CA GLN A 742 10.52 14.74 41.81
C GLN A 742 10.02 13.30 41.58
N LEU A 743 10.74 12.53 40.76
CA LEU A 743 10.38 11.16 40.41
C LEU A 743 11.42 10.17 40.94
N SER A 744 10.94 9.03 41.43
CA SER A 744 11.82 7.91 41.76
C SER A 744 12.27 7.21 40.48
N VAL A 745 13.57 6.92 40.40
CA VAL A 745 14.18 6.21 39.27
C VAL A 745 14.64 4.85 39.73
N SER A 746 14.08 3.79 39.14
CA SER A 746 14.55 2.42 39.38
C SER A 746 15.99 2.29 38.89
N ARG A 747 16.88 1.86 39.79
CA ARG A 747 18.29 1.59 39.43
C ARG A 747 18.48 0.10 39.28
N HIS A 748 19.12 -0.29 38.19
CA HIS A 748 19.45 -1.68 37.91
C HIS A 748 20.97 -1.81 37.94
N GLU A 749 21.53 -2.70 38.77
CA GLU A 749 23.00 -2.83 38.93
C GLU A 749 23.71 -3.23 37.63
N ALA A 750 23.00 -3.91 36.73
CA ALA A 750 23.53 -4.38 35.45
C ALA A 750 23.84 -3.26 34.43
N PHE A 751 23.29 -2.05 34.59
CA PHE A 751 23.41 -0.98 33.58
C PHE A 751 23.87 0.34 34.20
N PRO A 752 24.87 1.02 33.62
CA PRO A 752 25.23 2.37 34.02
C PRO A 752 24.03 3.31 33.84
N LEU A 753 23.60 3.95 34.92
CA LEU A 753 22.48 4.91 34.91
C LEU A 753 22.89 6.23 35.56
N ARG A 754 22.71 7.32 34.84
CA ARG A 754 22.91 8.69 35.34
C ARG A 754 21.59 9.45 35.34
N VAL A 755 21.21 10.00 36.49
CA VAL A 755 20.07 10.92 36.62
C VAL A 755 20.58 12.35 36.55
N ILE A 756 19.89 13.19 35.80
CA ILE A 756 20.21 14.60 35.56
C ILE A 756 18.97 15.42 35.90
N ASP A 757 19.03 16.21 36.98
CA ASP A 757 17.87 16.96 37.46
C ASP A 757 17.55 18.18 36.57
N SER A 758 18.59 18.87 36.10
CA SER A 758 18.48 20.01 35.19
C SER A 758 19.60 19.96 34.15
N GLY A 759 19.24 19.73 32.89
CA GLY A 759 20.15 19.76 31.76
C GLY A 759 19.43 20.29 30.54
N THR A 760 19.76 21.51 30.12
CA THR A 760 19.13 22.14 28.95
C THR A 760 20.03 22.11 27.71
N SER A 761 21.27 21.64 27.85
CA SER A 761 22.21 21.54 26.74
C SER A 761 21.75 20.48 25.75
N ASP A 762 21.68 20.87 24.49
CA ASP A 762 21.47 19.95 23.38
C ASP A 762 22.56 18.86 23.36
N PHE A 763 22.18 17.68 22.87
CA PHE A 763 23.06 16.52 22.79
C PHE A 763 22.83 15.77 21.49
N ALA A 764 23.78 14.90 21.12
CA ALA A 764 23.70 14.17 19.87
C ALA A 764 23.83 12.66 20.08
N LEU A 765 23.18 11.91 19.19
CA LEU A 765 23.50 10.51 18.91
C LEU A 765 24.32 10.45 17.62
N SER A 766 25.15 9.42 17.44
CA SER A 766 25.96 9.28 16.23
C SER A 766 26.16 7.83 15.84
N ASN A 767 26.23 7.60 14.54
CA ASN A 767 26.70 6.35 13.96
C ASN A 767 27.76 6.67 12.87
N ARG A 768 28.10 5.68 12.04
CA ARG A 768 29.08 5.86 10.95
C ARG A 768 28.63 6.83 9.84
N TYR A 769 27.32 7.07 9.70
CA TYR A 769 26.73 7.80 8.58
C TYR A 769 26.30 9.22 8.96
N MET A 770 25.81 9.40 10.18
CA MET A 770 25.23 10.66 10.62
C MET A 770 25.38 10.89 12.12
N GLN A 771 25.32 12.17 12.48
CA GLN A 771 25.10 12.69 13.81
C GLN A 771 23.72 13.34 13.87
N VAL A 772 22.96 13.03 14.92
CA VAL A 772 21.56 13.41 15.08
C VAL A 772 21.45 14.21 16.37
N TRP A 773 21.05 15.47 16.28
CA TRP A 773 20.98 16.39 17.42
C TRP A 773 19.57 16.48 17.98
N PHE A 774 19.49 16.53 19.30
CA PHE A 774 18.26 16.61 20.06
C PHE A 774 18.30 17.82 20.99
N SER A 775 17.14 18.46 21.16
CA SER A 775 17.01 19.50 22.17
C SER A 775 17.17 18.91 23.57
N GLY A 776 18.03 19.52 24.39
CA GLY A 776 18.17 19.11 25.80
C GLY A 776 16.88 19.32 26.59
N LEU A 777 16.08 20.32 26.23
CA LEU A 777 14.85 20.71 26.92
C LEU A 777 13.64 19.87 26.52
N THR A 778 13.46 19.60 25.22
CA THR A 778 12.28 18.90 24.70
C THR A 778 12.54 17.42 24.40
N GLY A 779 13.80 17.04 24.16
CA GLY A 779 14.16 15.70 23.69
C GLY A 779 13.73 15.38 22.26
N LEU A 780 13.22 16.38 21.53
CA LEU A 780 12.81 16.25 20.13
C LEU A 780 14.00 16.48 19.20
N LEU A 781 13.91 15.92 17.99
CA LEU A 781 14.90 16.08 16.92
C LEU A 781 15.04 17.55 16.53
N LYS A 782 16.28 17.99 16.29
CA LYS A 782 16.64 19.37 15.94
C LYS A 782 17.38 19.46 14.61
N SER A 783 18.42 18.64 14.43
CA SER A 783 19.22 18.65 13.20
C SER A 783 19.85 17.28 12.92
N ILE A 784 20.21 17.05 11.66
CA ILE A 784 20.95 15.87 11.21
C ILE A 784 22.18 16.35 10.43
N ARG A 785 23.37 15.95 10.87
CA ARG A 785 24.62 16.15 10.13
C ARG A 785 25.12 14.83 9.59
N ARG A 786 25.25 14.71 8.27
CA ARG A 786 25.91 13.55 7.66
C ARG A 786 27.42 13.64 7.87
N VAL A 787 28.09 12.52 8.12
CA VAL A 787 29.52 12.50 8.51
C VAL A 787 30.44 13.05 7.41
N ASP A 788 30.02 12.99 6.15
CA ASP A 788 30.73 13.52 4.99
C ASP A 788 30.33 14.96 4.62
N GLU A 789 29.46 15.60 5.40
CA GLU A 789 28.99 16.98 5.17
C GLU A 789 29.47 17.93 6.28
N GLU A 790 29.85 19.15 5.89
CA GLU A 790 30.23 20.20 6.84
C GLU A 790 29.02 20.84 7.52
N HIS A 791 27.88 20.89 6.82
CA HIS A 791 26.67 21.58 7.26
C HIS A 791 25.67 20.61 7.88
N GLU A 792 25.01 21.06 8.96
CA GLU A 792 23.88 20.33 9.56
C GLU A 792 22.59 20.70 8.84
N GLN A 793 21.80 19.69 8.47
CA GLN A 793 20.44 19.90 8.01
C GLN A 793 19.54 20.20 9.20
N GLN A 794 18.80 21.30 9.20
CA GLN A 794 17.77 21.56 10.22
C GLN A 794 16.60 20.61 10.00
N VAL A 795 16.16 19.96 11.07
CA VAL A 795 15.04 19.02 11.11
C VAL A 795 14.34 19.16 12.46
N ASP A 796 13.75 20.33 12.69
CA ASP A 796 13.06 20.67 13.93
C ASP A 796 11.73 19.93 14.03
N MET A 797 11.67 18.95 14.92
CA MET A 797 10.47 18.18 15.20
C MET A 797 9.67 18.82 16.33
N GLN A 798 8.37 18.98 16.11
CA GLN A 798 7.43 19.57 17.06
C GLN A 798 6.11 18.80 17.06
N VAL A 799 5.34 18.97 18.14
CA VAL A 799 3.98 18.44 18.25
C VAL A 799 3.02 19.62 18.22
N LEU A 800 2.02 19.57 17.35
CA LEU A 800 1.03 20.62 17.17
C LEU A 800 -0.38 20.09 17.51
N VAL A 801 -1.27 21.02 17.83
CA VAL A 801 -2.66 20.74 18.22
C VAL A 801 -3.62 21.67 17.47
N TYR A 802 -4.58 21.10 16.76
CA TYR A 802 -5.74 21.83 16.23
C TYR A 802 -6.91 21.80 17.21
N GLY A 803 -7.67 22.89 17.28
CA GLY A 803 -9.03 22.88 17.80
C GLY A 803 -10.05 22.72 16.69
N THR A 804 -11.31 22.51 17.04
CA THR A 804 -12.43 22.47 16.09
C THR A 804 -13.20 23.79 16.13
N ARG A 805 -13.73 24.25 14.98
CA ARG A 805 -14.56 25.46 14.94
C ARG A 805 -15.76 25.43 15.91
N THR A 806 -16.19 26.60 16.39
CA THR A 806 -17.12 26.73 17.53
C THR A 806 -18.61 26.69 17.18
N SER A 807 -19.00 27.10 15.97
CA SER A 807 -20.40 27.17 15.50
C SER A 807 -20.59 26.45 14.14
N LYS A 808 -21.83 26.04 13.85
CA LYS A 808 -22.23 25.20 12.69
C LYS A 808 -21.69 23.76 12.75
N ASP A 809 -21.48 23.11 11.60
CA ASP A 809 -20.84 21.78 11.54
C ASP A 809 -19.43 21.87 12.13
N LYS A 810 -18.88 20.79 12.68
CA LYS A 810 -17.50 20.76 13.24
C LYS A 810 -16.75 19.58 12.64
N SER A 811 -15.46 19.46 12.92
CA SER A 811 -14.74 18.21 12.64
C SER A 811 -15.52 17.04 13.24
N GLY A 812 -15.64 15.96 12.48
CA GLY A 812 -16.22 14.69 12.88
C GLY A 812 -15.45 13.56 12.21
N ALA A 813 -16.06 12.39 12.02
CA ALA A 813 -15.34 11.23 11.47
C ALA A 813 -14.80 11.45 10.05
N TYR A 814 -15.52 12.21 9.22
CA TYR A 814 -15.21 12.46 7.82
C TYR A 814 -14.46 13.80 7.65
N LEU A 815 -15.01 14.86 8.26
CA LEU A 815 -14.55 16.23 8.01
C LEU A 815 -13.38 16.64 8.91
N PHE A 816 -12.49 17.45 8.35
CA PHE A 816 -11.54 18.25 9.11
C PHE A 816 -11.94 19.73 9.01
N LEU A 817 -12.38 20.31 10.12
CA LEU A 817 -12.87 21.69 10.22
C LEU A 817 -12.21 22.41 11.41
N PRO A 818 -10.92 22.74 11.27
CA PRO A 818 -10.14 23.33 12.34
C PRO A 818 -10.59 24.76 12.67
N ASP A 819 -10.24 25.25 13.86
CA ASP A 819 -10.51 26.63 14.33
C ASP A 819 -9.44 27.65 13.89
N GLY A 820 -8.42 27.21 13.14
CA GLY A 820 -7.32 28.04 12.62
C GLY A 820 -6.08 27.19 12.33
N GLU A 821 -4.92 27.84 12.20
CA GLU A 821 -3.61 27.15 12.20
C GLU A 821 -3.40 26.40 13.53
N ALA A 822 -2.65 25.30 13.47
CA ALA A 822 -2.31 24.52 14.65
C ALA A 822 -1.50 25.36 15.66
N LYS A 823 -1.67 25.04 16.94
CA LYS A 823 -0.89 25.66 18.02
C LYS A 823 0.13 24.66 18.55
N PRO A 824 1.32 25.10 19.01
CA PRO A 824 2.26 24.20 19.68
C PRO A 824 1.60 23.47 20.84
N TYR A 825 1.88 22.17 20.97
CA TYR A 825 1.48 21.39 22.13
C TYR A 825 2.18 21.92 23.38
N VAL A 826 1.39 22.31 24.39
CA VAL A 826 1.90 22.81 25.67
C VAL A 826 1.59 21.77 26.75
N PRO A 827 2.59 20.97 27.19
CA PRO A 827 2.39 20.02 28.28
C PRO A 827 2.27 20.75 29.62
N LYS A 828 1.55 20.16 30.59
CA LYS A 828 1.44 20.71 31.96
C LYS A 828 2.77 20.71 32.71
N GLU A 829 3.61 19.72 32.42
CA GLU A 829 4.93 19.51 33.02
C GLU A 829 5.97 19.31 31.90
N PRO A 830 7.25 19.66 32.14
CA PRO A 830 8.31 19.34 31.20
C PRO A 830 8.45 17.82 31.00
N PRO A 831 8.86 17.36 29.80
CA PRO A 831 8.99 15.94 29.54
C PRO A 831 10.13 15.32 30.35
N VAL A 832 9.97 14.07 30.75
CA VAL A 832 11.11 13.25 31.20
C VAL A 832 11.81 12.72 29.96
N LEU A 833 13.13 12.87 29.88
CA LEU A 833 13.90 12.33 28.75
C LEU A 833 14.69 11.11 29.21
N ARG A 834 14.63 10.03 28.43
CA ARG A 834 15.51 8.88 28.60
C ARG A 834 16.36 8.72 27.35
N VAL A 835 17.68 8.83 27.53
CA VAL A 835 18.67 8.59 26.48
C VAL A 835 19.34 7.25 26.77
N THR A 836 19.19 6.29 25.88
CA THR A 836 19.85 4.99 25.94
C THR A 836 20.94 4.95 24.89
N GLU A 837 22.18 4.70 25.29
CA GLU A 837 23.32 4.61 24.37
C GLU A 837 23.94 3.22 24.45
N GLY A 838 24.06 2.57 23.31
CA GLY A 838 24.68 1.27 23.20
C GLY A 838 25.47 1.10 21.90
N PRO A 839 26.16 -0.04 21.76
CA PRO A 839 27.03 -0.30 20.63
C PRO A 839 26.31 -0.40 19.28
N PHE A 840 25.11 -0.97 19.27
CA PHE A 840 24.38 -1.26 18.04
C PHE A 840 23.18 -0.36 17.78
N PHE A 841 22.62 0.26 18.82
CA PHE A 841 21.68 1.35 18.66
C PHE A 841 21.72 2.28 19.86
N SER A 842 21.35 3.53 19.59
CA SER A 842 21.07 4.54 20.60
C SER A 842 19.67 5.10 20.39
N GLU A 843 19.02 5.54 21.45
CA GLU A 843 17.62 5.96 21.46
C GLU A 843 17.40 7.14 22.40
N VAL A 844 16.58 8.09 21.97
CA VAL A 844 16.02 9.15 22.82
C VAL A 844 14.52 8.93 22.92
N VAL A 845 14.00 8.91 24.14
CA VAL A 845 12.56 8.89 24.39
C VAL A 845 12.16 10.09 25.24
N ALA A 846 11.30 10.95 24.69
CA ALA A 846 10.69 12.08 25.36
C ALA A 846 9.28 11.72 25.83
N TYR A 847 9.06 11.74 27.15
CA TYR A 847 7.79 11.37 27.78
C TYR A 847 6.96 12.60 28.12
N TYR A 848 5.99 12.93 27.28
CA TYR A 848 4.97 13.92 27.56
C TYR A 848 3.68 13.27 28.06
N GLU A 849 2.75 14.08 28.58
CA GLU A 849 1.47 13.62 29.13
C GLU A 849 0.62 12.83 28.10
N HIS A 850 0.54 13.30 26.85
CA HIS A 850 -0.32 12.68 25.82
C HIS A 850 0.47 11.99 24.70
N ILE A 851 1.81 12.13 24.68
CA ILE A 851 2.66 11.59 23.62
C ILE A 851 4.01 11.15 24.15
N HIS A 852 4.40 9.92 23.86
CA HIS A 852 5.80 9.49 24.04
C HIS A 852 6.47 9.44 22.67
N GLN A 853 7.46 10.31 22.47
CA GLN A 853 8.22 10.39 21.22
C GLN A 853 9.54 9.65 21.38
N ALA A 854 9.74 8.58 20.63
CA ALA A 854 11.01 7.86 20.57
C ALA A 854 11.67 8.06 19.21
N VAL A 855 12.98 8.32 19.22
CA VAL A 855 13.83 8.37 18.03
C VAL A 855 15.04 7.47 18.27
N ARG A 856 15.22 6.48 17.42
CA ARG A 856 16.29 5.50 17.49
C ARG A 856 17.19 5.59 16.27
N LEU A 857 18.49 5.57 16.53
CA LEU A 857 19.56 5.53 15.54
C LEU A 857 20.31 4.21 15.68
N TYR A 858 20.29 3.38 14.63
CA TYR A 858 21.05 2.14 14.59
C TYR A 858 22.49 2.41 14.15
N ASN A 859 23.43 1.66 14.71
CA ASN A 859 24.85 1.64 14.33
C ASN A 859 25.15 0.40 13.47
N LEU A 860 24.32 0.20 12.44
CA LEU A 860 24.40 -0.91 11.48
C LEU A 860 24.52 -0.34 10.06
N PRO A 861 25.14 -1.06 9.10
CA PRO A 861 25.05 -0.70 7.70
C PRO A 861 23.63 -0.88 7.16
N GLY A 862 23.35 -0.28 5.99
CA GLY A 862 22.07 -0.45 5.32
C GLY A 862 20.98 0.48 5.80
N VAL A 863 19.74 0.14 5.44
CA VAL A 863 18.52 0.90 5.72
C VAL A 863 18.43 1.38 7.18
N GLU A 864 18.81 0.54 8.15
CA GLU A 864 18.69 0.88 9.57
C GLU A 864 19.68 1.96 10.04
N GLY A 865 20.91 1.98 9.54
CA GLY A 865 21.87 3.03 9.86
C GLY A 865 21.72 4.29 9.03
N LEU A 866 20.99 4.22 7.91
CA LEU A 866 20.77 5.33 6.98
C LEU A 866 19.45 6.09 7.24
N SER A 867 18.60 5.61 8.14
CA SER A 867 17.32 6.24 8.50
C SER A 867 17.13 6.30 10.02
N LEU A 868 16.28 7.21 10.48
CA LEU A 868 15.86 7.28 11.89
C LEU A 868 14.58 6.47 12.06
N ASP A 869 14.55 5.56 13.03
CA ASP A 869 13.35 4.84 13.45
C ASP A 869 12.62 5.67 14.51
N ILE A 870 11.38 6.06 14.22
CA ILE A 870 10.63 7.01 15.03
C ILE A 870 9.31 6.35 15.45
N SER A 871 8.96 6.46 16.74
CA SER A 871 7.64 6.05 17.22
C SER A 871 7.01 7.15 18.07
N SER A 872 5.74 7.46 17.77
CA SER A 872 4.91 8.41 18.50
C SER A 872 3.74 7.66 19.13
N LEU A 873 3.86 7.37 20.42
CA LEU A 873 2.82 6.71 21.19
C LEU A 873 1.86 7.74 21.75
N VAL A 874 0.67 7.83 21.17
CA VAL A 874 -0.33 8.86 21.45
C VAL A 874 -1.44 8.32 22.34
N ASP A 875 -1.82 9.09 23.35
CA ASP A 875 -2.98 8.86 24.21
C ASP A 875 -3.69 10.20 24.47
N ILE A 876 -4.73 10.47 23.69
CA ILE A 876 -5.54 11.70 23.79
C ILE A 876 -6.95 11.40 24.31
N ARG A 877 -7.17 10.31 25.05
CA ARG A 877 -8.52 9.90 25.51
C ARG A 877 -9.20 10.89 26.45
N ASP A 878 -8.45 11.80 27.04
CA ASP A 878 -8.96 12.89 27.87
C ASP A 878 -9.15 14.21 27.11
N TYR A 879 -8.72 14.30 25.84
CA TYR A 879 -8.93 15.47 25.01
C TYR A 879 -10.40 15.67 24.64
N VAL A 880 -10.75 16.94 24.37
CA VAL A 880 -12.07 17.36 23.93
C VAL A 880 -11.91 18.22 22.69
N ASN A 881 -12.34 17.71 21.53
CA ASN A 881 -12.31 18.43 20.26
C ASN A 881 -10.91 18.92 19.89
N LYS A 882 -9.97 17.98 19.85
CA LYS A 882 -8.56 18.22 19.54
C LYS A 882 -8.03 17.18 18.58
N GLU A 883 -7.10 17.62 17.74
CA GLU A 883 -6.43 16.81 16.73
C GLU A 883 -4.93 17.07 16.86
N LEU A 884 -4.15 16.02 17.10
CA LEU A 884 -2.71 16.08 17.39
C LEU A 884 -1.94 15.82 16.10
N ALA A 885 -0.89 16.61 15.83
CA ALA A 885 -0.06 16.47 14.65
C ALA A 885 1.44 16.43 14.99
N LEU A 886 2.20 15.65 14.22
CA LEU A 886 3.65 15.71 14.16
C LEU A 886 4.04 16.72 13.09
N HIS A 887 4.88 17.68 13.46
CA HIS A 887 5.39 18.70 12.55
C HIS A 887 6.90 18.57 12.44
N ILE A 888 7.42 18.62 11.22
CA ILE A 888 8.84 18.61 10.91
C ILE A 888 9.13 19.85 10.07
N HIS A 889 9.98 20.72 10.58
CA HIS A 889 10.45 21.90 9.88
C HIS A 889 11.92 21.76 9.49
N THR A 890 12.25 22.15 8.27
CA THR A 890 13.60 22.06 7.71
C THR A 890 13.98 23.33 6.97
N ASP A 891 15.26 23.44 6.64
CA ASP A 891 15.85 24.42 5.72
C ASP A 891 15.91 23.95 4.26
N ILE A 892 15.15 22.91 3.88
CA ILE A 892 14.96 22.48 2.48
C ILE A 892 14.08 23.50 1.75
N ASP A 893 14.59 24.12 0.70
CA ASP A 893 13.83 25.03 -0.18
C ASP A 893 12.97 24.21 -1.16
N SER A 894 11.83 23.73 -0.65
CA SER A 894 10.89 22.89 -1.40
C SER A 894 10.03 23.67 -2.39
N GLN A 895 10.13 25.00 -2.41
CA GLN A 895 9.35 25.92 -3.23
C GLN A 895 7.83 25.70 -3.10
N GLY A 896 7.38 25.27 -1.91
CA GLY A 896 5.97 24.97 -1.63
C GLY A 896 5.44 23.70 -2.31
N ILE A 897 6.31 22.85 -2.86
CA ILE A 897 5.98 21.56 -3.46
C ILE A 897 6.33 20.44 -2.47
N PHE A 898 5.42 19.50 -2.30
CA PHE A 898 5.67 18.27 -1.54
C PHE A 898 5.04 17.11 -2.29
N PHE A 899 5.38 15.89 -1.89
CA PHE A 899 5.00 14.68 -2.60
C PHE A 899 4.33 13.72 -1.63
N THR A 900 3.20 13.15 -2.04
CA THR A 900 2.48 12.12 -1.27
C THR A 900 2.29 10.89 -2.13
N ASP A 901 2.36 9.72 -1.52
CA ASP A 901 2.08 8.49 -2.25
C ASP A 901 0.57 8.27 -2.48
N LEU A 902 0.27 7.43 -3.47
CA LEU A 902 -1.06 6.91 -3.79
C LEU A 902 -1.05 5.40 -3.58
N ASN A 903 -1.64 4.96 -2.46
CA ASN A 903 -1.76 3.57 -2.03
C ASN A 903 -0.41 2.82 -1.87
N GLY A 904 0.71 3.54 -1.74
CA GLY A 904 2.06 2.99 -1.74
C GLY A 904 2.56 2.49 -3.09
N PHE A 905 1.87 2.84 -4.18
CA PHE A 905 2.19 2.40 -5.53
C PHE A 905 2.93 3.47 -6.35
N GLN A 906 2.34 4.67 -6.45
CA GLN A 906 2.91 5.80 -7.20
C GLN A 906 2.91 7.08 -6.36
N VAL A 907 3.61 8.12 -6.80
CA VAL A 907 3.73 9.38 -6.05
C VAL A 907 3.15 10.54 -6.83
N GLN A 908 2.36 11.36 -6.14
CA GLN A 908 1.68 12.53 -6.68
C GLN A 908 2.30 13.81 -6.10
N PRO A 909 2.81 14.73 -6.93
CA PRO A 909 3.20 16.06 -6.49
C PRO A 909 1.97 16.83 -5.97
N ARG A 910 2.18 17.63 -4.93
CA ARG A 910 1.18 18.47 -4.25
C ARG A 910 1.75 19.88 -4.05
N ARG A 911 0.85 20.86 -3.98
CA ARG A 911 1.19 22.26 -3.68
C ARG A 911 0.23 22.82 -2.65
N TYR A 912 0.76 23.66 -1.77
CA TYR A 912 -0.09 24.47 -0.90
C TYR A 912 -0.76 25.59 -1.71
N LEU A 913 -2.09 25.54 -1.82
CA LEU A 913 -2.88 26.53 -2.54
C LEU A 913 -3.51 27.50 -1.55
N LYS A 914 -2.91 28.69 -1.40
CA LYS A 914 -3.40 29.78 -0.52
C LYS A 914 -4.84 30.21 -0.77
N LYS A 915 -5.37 29.98 -1.99
CA LYS A 915 -6.76 30.27 -2.35
C LYS A 915 -7.76 29.29 -1.73
N LEU A 916 -7.30 28.11 -1.30
CA LEU A 916 -8.10 27.09 -0.66
C LEU A 916 -7.99 27.19 0.88
N PRO A 917 -9.03 26.77 1.63
CA PRO A 917 -8.96 26.73 3.08
C PRO A 917 -7.95 25.67 3.57
N LEU A 918 -7.52 25.79 4.82
CA LEU A 918 -6.45 24.96 5.40
C LEU A 918 -6.70 23.45 5.23
N GLN A 919 -7.91 22.99 5.55
CA GLN A 919 -8.31 21.59 5.47
C GLN A 919 -8.30 21.00 4.05
N ALA A 920 -8.31 21.85 3.01
CA ALA A 920 -8.20 21.42 1.62
C ALA A 920 -6.80 20.98 1.23
N ASN A 921 -5.79 21.44 1.98
CA ASN A 921 -4.38 21.23 1.67
C ASN A 921 -3.79 19.99 2.38
N PHE A 922 -4.63 19.19 3.04
CA PHE A 922 -4.27 17.88 3.57
C PHE A 922 -4.57 16.81 2.53
N TYR A 923 -3.67 15.83 2.43
CA TYR A 923 -3.71 14.74 1.46
C TYR A 923 -3.45 13.40 2.16
N PRO A 924 -3.86 12.27 1.55
CA PRO A 924 -3.56 10.97 2.12
C PRO A 924 -2.06 10.65 2.10
N MET A 925 -1.61 9.93 3.13
CA MET A 925 -0.26 9.40 3.29
C MET A 925 -0.34 7.92 3.70
N PRO A 926 -0.57 6.99 2.76
CA PRO A 926 -0.58 5.56 3.06
C PRO A 926 0.76 5.03 3.57
N VAL A 927 1.89 5.41 2.94
CA VAL A 927 3.21 4.87 3.29
C VAL A 927 4.34 5.90 3.31
N MET A 928 4.23 7.03 2.59
CA MET A 928 5.28 8.05 2.57
C MET A 928 4.81 9.44 2.10
N ALA A 929 5.55 10.45 2.55
CA ALA A 929 5.52 11.80 2.02
C ALA A 929 6.94 12.38 2.06
N TYR A 930 7.27 13.26 1.12
CA TYR A 930 8.59 13.90 1.11
C TYR A 930 8.57 15.32 0.56
N ILE A 931 9.62 16.05 0.94
CA ILE A 931 10.00 17.36 0.41
C ILE A 931 11.44 17.27 -0.13
N GLN A 932 11.77 18.10 -1.10
CA GLN A 932 13.09 18.10 -1.73
C GLN A 932 13.42 19.48 -2.30
N ASP A 933 14.71 19.78 -2.39
CA ASP A 933 15.27 20.91 -3.13
C ASP A 933 16.25 20.38 -4.20
N ALA A 934 17.13 21.21 -4.75
CA ALA A 934 18.12 20.80 -5.75
C ALA A 934 19.20 19.83 -5.21
N GLN A 935 19.44 19.79 -3.89
CA GLN A 935 20.55 19.08 -3.27
C GLN A 935 20.12 17.91 -2.40
N LYS A 936 18.91 17.93 -1.81
CA LYS A 936 18.49 16.99 -0.77
C LYS A 936 17.01 16.64 -0.89
N ARG A 937 16.66 15.47 -0.37
CA ARG A 937 15.29 14.99 -0.16
C ARG A 937 15.14 14.49 1.26
N LEU A 938 14.08 14.92 1.95
CA LEU A 938 13.67 14.37 3.23
C LEU A 938 12.37 13.60 3.06
N THR A 939 12.43 12.28 3.28
CA THR A 939 11.28 11.38 3.18
C THR A 939 10.86 10.89 4.55
N LEU A 940 9.58 11.07 4.88
CA LEU A 940 8.94 10.49 6.04
C LEU A 940 8.12 9.28 5.59
N HIS A 941 8.55 8.09 5.98
CA HIS A 941 7.80 6.84 5.80
C HIS A 941 6.90 6.58 7.01
N THR A 942 5.74 5.98 6.81
CA THR A 942 4.79 5.61 7.88
C THR A 942 4.41 4.12 7.80
N ALA A 943 4.15 3.51 8.96
CA ALA A 943 3.65 2.13 9.08
C ALA A 943 2.12 2.04 9.05
N GLN A 944 1.42 3.19 9.03
CA GLN A 944 -0.03 3.27 8.95
C GLN A 944 -0.48 4.51 8.18
N ALA A 945 -1.63 4.41 7.51
CA ALA A 945 -2.17 5.51 6.72
C ALA A 945 -2.59 6.67 7.62
N LEU A 946 -2.19 7.88 7.24
CA LEU A 946 -2.45 9.15 7.94
C LEU A 946 -2.75 10.27 6.94
N GLY A 947 -3.14 11.45 7.44
CA GLY A 947 -3.22 12.69 6.65
C GLY A 947 -1.96 13.54 6.78
N VAL A 948 -1.45 14.05 5.66
CA VAL A 948 -0.23 14.88 5.59
C VAL A 948 -0.45 16.19 4.83
N SER A 949 0.33 17.21 5.17
CA SER A 949 0.43 18.48 4.43
C SER A 949 1.84 19.07 4.49
N SER A 950 2.09 20.06 3.63
CA SER A 950 3.21 21.00 3.71
C SER A 950 2.65 22.42 3.60
N LEU A 951 2.19 22.97 4.72
CA LEU A 951 1.50 24.28 4.76
C LEU A 951 2.44 25.48 4.55
N LYS A 952 3.73 25.29 4.81
CA LYS A 952 4.80 26.28 4.56
C LYS A 952 5.99 25.55 3.95
N ASP A 953 6.85 26.32 3.31
CA ASP A 953 8.03 25.78 2.64
C ASP A 953 8.96 25.03 3.62
N GLY A 954 9.51 23.90 3.17
CA GLY A 954 10.42 23.07 3.95
C GLY A 954 9.76 22.32 5.10
N GLN A 955 8.43 22.14 5.10
CA GLN A 955 7.70 21.51 6.20
C GLN A 955 6.96 20.24 5.82
N LEU A 956 6.83 19.33 6.77
CA LEU A 956 5.88 18.21 6.72
C LEU A 956 5.06 18.22 8.01
N GLU A 957 3.74 18.08 7.87
CA GLU A 957 2.81 18.01 8.98
C GLU A 957 1.90 16.79 8.83
N VAL A 958 1.94 15.88 9.80
CA VAL A 958 1.16 14.63 9.78
C VAL A 958 0.22 14.59 10.97
N ILE A 959 -1.09 14.44 10.73
CA ILE A 959 -2.06 14.28 11.82
C ILE A 959 -1.92 12.86 12.40
N LEU A 960 -1.71 12.75 13.72
CA LEU A 960 -1.42 11.51 14.43
C LEU A 960 -2.65 10.84 15.06
N ASP A 961 -3.58 11.62 15.63
CA ASP A 961 -4.84 11.15 16.20
C ASP A 961 -5.82 12.33 16.38
N ARG A 962 -7.12 12.03 16.46
CA ARG A 962 -8.22 13.01 16.49
C ARG A 962 -9.31 12.57 17.45
N ARG A 963 -9.73 13.44 18.38
CA ARG A 963 -10.81 13.15 19.34
C ARG A 963 -11.89 14.22 19.28
N LEU A 964 -13.09 13.82 18.87
CA LEU A 964 -14.15 14.71 18.41
C LEU A 964 -15.49 14.36 19.08
N MET A 965 -16.10 15.33 19.75
CA MET A 965 -17.24 15.07 20.65
C MET A 965 -18.60 15.00 19.94
N GLN A 966 -18.65 15.44 18.70
CA GLN A 966 -19.86 15.59 17.89
C GLN A 966 -19.74 14.83 16.57
N ASP A 967 -20.89 14.58 15.96
CA ASP A 967 -21.00 14.17 14.56
C ASP A 967 -20.76 15.38 13.63
N ASP A 968 -20.28 15.13 12.41
CA ASP A 968 -20.11 16.13 11.34
C ASP A 968 -21.28 16.17 10.34
N ASN A 969 -22.40 15.54 10.69
CA ASN A 969 -23.62 15.47 9.90
C ASN A 969 -23.40 14.82 8.51
N ARG A 970 -22.53 13.80 8.44
CA ARG A 970 -22.33 12.97 7.23
C ARG A 970 -22.86 11.54 7.35
N GLY A 971 -23.85 11.34 8.23
CA GLY A 971 -24.66 10.12 8.29
C GLY A 971 -24.28 9.17 9.42
N LEU A 972 -23.05 9.27 9.95
CA LEU A 972 -22.58 8.41 11.03
C LEU A 972 -23.40 8.58 12.33
N GLY A 973 -23.76 9.81 12.69
CA GLY A 973 -24.60 10.11 13.85
C GLY A 973 -23.92 9.90 15.20
N GLN A 974 -22.57 9.93 15.24
CA GLN A 974 -21.78 9.86 16.47
C GLN A 974 -20.42 10.58 16.30
N GLY A 975 -19.86 11.08 17.41
CA GLY A 975 -18.48 11.58 17.43
C GLY A 975 -17.43 10.48 17.59
N LEU A 976 -16.15 10.84 17.40
CA LEU A 976 -14.99 9.97 17.62
C LEU A 976 -14.51 10.10 19.07
N LYS A 977 -15.05 9.23 19.95
CA LYS A 977 -14.76 9.20 21.40
C LYS A 977 -14.10 7.88 21.85
N ASP A 978 -13.93 6.95 20.93
CA ASP A 978 -13.42 5.59 21.11
C ASP A 978 -11.90 5.50 20.89
N ASN A 979 -11.17 6.62 20.98
CA ASN A 979 -9.70 6.65 20.84
C ASN A 979 -9.00 5.60 21.70
N LYS A 980 -7.97 4.98 21.13
CA LYS A 980 -7.11 3.98 21.78
C LYS A 980 -5.69 4.53 21.85
N ARG A 981 -4.91 4.01 22.79
CA ARG A 981 -3.47 4.31 22.84
C ARG A 981 -2.84 3.79 21.54
N THR A 982 -2.35 4.70 20.70
CA THR A 982 -1.94 4.38 19.33
C THR A 982 -0.45 4.62 19.16
N CYS A 983 0.27 3.62 18.66
CA CYS A 983 1.69 3.75 18.34
C CYS A 983 1.85 4.04 16.85
N ASN A 984 2.10 5.30 16.50
CA ASN A 984 2.41 5.69 15.13
C ASN A 984 3.89 5.45 14.87
N ARG A 985 4.25 4.65 13.86
CA ARG A 985 5.65 4.35 13.54
C ARG A 985 6.05 4.97 12.22
N PHE A 986 7.26 5.52 12.18
CA PHE A 986 7.82 6.20 11.03
C PHE A 986 9.28 5.83 10.81
N ARG A 987 9.76 6.05 9.58
CA ARG A 987 11.19 6.18 9.30
C ARG A 987 11.48 7.49 8.60
N LEU A 988 12.45 8.24 9.10
CA LEU A 988 12.89 9.49 8.48
C LEU A 988 14.20 9.26 7.73
N LEU A 989 14.20 9.57 6.44
CA LEU A 989 15.30 9.31 5.52
C LEU A 989 15.73 10.62 4.84
N LEU A 990 17.02 10.99 4.99
CA LEU A 990 17.62 12.17 4.38
C LEU A 990 18.62 11.76 3.29
N GLU A 991 18.26 12.01 2.03
CA GLU A 991 19.01 11.60 0.85
C GLU A 991 19.62 12.82 0.14
N ARG A 992 20.81 12.63 -0.44
CA ARG A 992 21.46 13.62 -1.30
C ARG A 992 21.02 13.43 -2.74
N ARG A 993 20.76 14.52 -3.45
CA ARG A 993 20.52 14.54 -4.90
C ARG A 993 21.84 14.75 -5.65
N THR A 994 22.01 14.06 -6.78
CA THR A 994 23.20 14.18 -7.63
C THR A 994 23.05 15.32 -8.64
N VAL A 995 24.07 16.17 -8.76
CA VAL A 995 24.13 17.30 -9.70
C VAL A 995 23.98 16.80 -11.15
N GLY A 996 23.03 17.36 -11.90
CA GLY A 996 22.71 16.96 -13.29
C GLY A 996 21.41 16.15 -13.44
N SER A 997 20.79 15.73 -12.33
CA SER A 997 19.44 15.15 -12.31
C SER A 997 18.37 16.22 -12.04
N GLU A 998 18.52 17.42 -12.62
CA GLU A 998 17.43 18.38 -12.75
C GLU A 998 16.37 17.77 -13.67
N VAL A 999 15.65 16.77 -13.15
CA VAL A 999 14.25 16.55 -13.48
C VAL A 999 13.65 17.92 -13.27
N GLN A 1000 13.40 18.65 -14.36
CA GLN A 1000 12.80 19.98 -14.28
C GLN A 1000 11.62 19.86 -13.32
N ASP A 1001 11.59 20.63 -12.23
CA ASP A 1001 10.52 20.54 -11.22
C ASP A 1001 9.11 20.86 -11.81
N SER A 1002 9.03 21.11 -13.13
CA SER A 1002 7.82 21.12 -13.96
C SER A 1002 7.23 19.73 -14.25
N HIS A 1003 7.90 18.62 -13.91
CA HIS A 1003 7.37 17.29 -14.15
C HIS A 1003 6.20 16.96 -13.21
N SER A 1004 5.11 16.42 -13.79
CA SER A 1004 3.91 15.94 -13.08
C SER A 1004 4.13 14.64 -12.30
N THR A 1005 5.37 14.19 -12.15
CA THR A 1005 5.76 12.85 -11.67
C THR A 1005 7.00 12.95 -10.79
N SER A 1006 7.06 12.10 -9.78
CA SER A 1006 8.27 11.88 -8.98
C SER A 1006 8.29 10.43 -8.51
N TYR A 1007 9.46 9.90 -8.16
CA TYR A 1007 9.63 8.51 -7.78
C TYR A 1007 10.54 8.39 -6.55
N PRO A 1008 10.29 7.44 -5.62
CA PRO A 1008 11.22 7.14 -4.54
C PRO A 1008 12.54 6.57 -5.07
N SER A 1009 13.63 6.68 -4.31
CA SER A 1009 14.85 5.91 -4.58
C SER A 1009 14.66 4.43 -4.22
N LEU A 1010 15.59 3.56 -4.65
CA LEU A 1010 15.64 2.18 -4.16
C LEU A 1010 15.83 2.12 -2.64
N LEU A 1011 16.62 3.02 -2.05
CA LEU A 1011 16.81 3.10 -0.60
C LEU A 1011 15.49 3.45 0.11
N SER A 1012 14.73 4.41 -0.43
CA SER A 1012 13.43 4.81 0.10
C SER A 1012 12.40 3.67 0.00
N HIS A 1013 12.36 2.96 -1.14
CA HIS A 1013 11.54 1.76 -1.31
C HIS A 1013 11.88 0.67 -0.28
N LEU A 1014 13.17 0.38 -0.06
CA LEU A 1014 13.61 -0.59 0.95
C LEU A 1014 13.34 -0.10 2.38
N THR A 1015 13.48 1.19 2.65
CA THR A 1015 13.17 1.81 3.95
C THR A 1015 11.69 1.62 4.31
N SER A 1016 10.79 1.87 3.35
CA SER A 1016 9.36 1.60 3.52
C SER A 1016 9.08 0.11 3.80
N MET A 1017 9.74 -0.79 3.07
CA MET A 1017 9.57 -2.23 3.26
C MET A 1017 10.08 -2.71 4.63
N TYR A 1018 11.21 -2.21 5.10
CA TYR A 1018 11.73 -2.53 6.43
C TYR A 1018 10.79 -2.07 7.55
N LEU A 1019 10.11 -0.93 7.35
CA LEU A 1019 9.12 -0.42 8.29
C LEU A 1019 7.84 -1.27 8.30
N ASN A 1020 7.33 -1.62 7.12
CA ASN A 1020 6.03 -2.28 6.96
C ASN A 1020 6.08 -3.82 7.04
N ALA A 1021 7.23 -4.45 6.84
CA ALA A 1021 7.42 -5.90 6.90
C ALA A 1021 8.62 -6.29 7.80
N PRO A 1022 8.49 -6.12 9.13
CA PRO A 1022 9.56 -6.38 10.09
C PRO A 1022 9.91 -7.87 10.21
N ALA A 1023 11.04 -8.18 10.86
CA ALA A 1023 11.38 -9.56 11.23
C ALA A 1023 10.45 -10.10 12.29
N LEU A 1024 10.00 -11.34 12.09
CA LEU A 1024 9.24 -12.07 13.10
C LEU A 1024 10.18 -13.00 13.83
N ALA A 1025 10.14 -12.96 15.15
CA ALA A 1025 10.83 -13.93 15.99
C ALA A 1025 9.84 -14.99 16.48
N LEU A 1026 10.24 -16.24 16.38
CA LEU A 1026 9.42 -17.41 16.72
C LEU A 1026 10.22 -18.29 17.70
N PRO A 1027 10.13 -18.02 19.01
CA PRO A 1027 10.80 -18.84 20.02
C PRO A 1027 10.30 -20.29 19.97
N VAL A 1028 11.21 -21.24 20.03
CA VAL A 1028 10.85 -22.66 20.13
C VAL A 1028 10.24 -22.92 21.51
N ALA A 1029 9.10 -23.61 21.54
CA ALA A 1029 8.48 -24.12 22.75
C ALA A 1029 9.45 -25.07 23.48
N ARG A 1030 9.31 -25.27 24.80
CA ARG A 1030 10.28 -26.08 25.58
C ARG A 1030 10.43 -27.48 24.97
N MET A 1031 11.61 -27.78 24.42
CA MET A 1031 11.96 -29.09 23.86
C MET A 1031 12.25 -30.12 24.95
N GLN A 1032 11.85 -31.37 24.74
CA GLN A 1032 12.52 -32.52 25.36
C GLN A 1032 13.78 -32.82 24.55
N LEU A 1033 14.94 -32.89 25.21
CA LEU A 1033 16.21 -33.22 24.55
C LEU A 1033 16.34 -34.74 24.36
N PRO A 1034 16.91 -35.21 23.24
CA PRO A 1034 17.42 -34.41 22.11
C PRO A 1034 16.28 -33.92 21.21
N GLY A 1035 16.24 -32.62 20.94
CA GLY A 1035 15.31 -32.04 19.96
C GLY A 1035 15.75 -32.33 18.51
N PRO A 1036 14.86 -32.18 17.52
CA PRO A 1036 15.24 -32.28 16.11
C PRO A 1036 16.30 -31.23 15.75
N GLY A 1037 17.20 -31.57 14.83
CA GLY A 1037 18.17 -30.63 14.29
C GLY A 1037 17.46 -29.54 13.49
N LEU A 1038 17.52 -28.29 13.96
CA LEU A 1038 17.01 -27.12 13.24
C LEU A 1038 18.06 -26.62 12.27
N ARG A 1039 17.62 -26.22 11.07
CA ARG A 1039 18.45 -25.62 10.03
C ARG A 1039 17.80 -24.37 9.47
N SER A 1040 18.61 -23.38 9.12
CA SER A 1040 18.12 -22.20 8.41
C SER A 1040 17.55 -22.60 7.05
N PHE A 1041 16.43 -22.01 6.69
CA PHE A 1041 15.75 -22.25 5.42
C PHE A 1041 16.01 -21.10 4.46
N HIS A 1042 16.56 -21.43 3.29
CA HIS A 1042 16.88 -20.51 2.21
C HIS A 1042 15.98 -20.85 1.01
N PRO A 1043 14.83 -20.19 0.84
CA PRO A 1043 13.88 -20.53 -0.22
C PRO A 1043 14.29 -20.07 -1.60
N LEU A 1044 15.11 -19.02 -1.70
CA LEU A 1044 15.54 -18.47 -2.97
C LEU A 1044 16.98 -18.89 -3.26
N ALA A 1045 17.26 -19.38 -4.47
CA ALA A 1045 18.62 -19.68 -4.92
C ALA A 1045 19.45 -18.40 -5.10
N SER A 1046 18.78 -17.29 -5.41
CA SER A 1046 19.34 -15.94 -5.49
C SER A 1046 18.32 -14.92 -5.03
N SER A 1047 18.75 -13.83 -4.38
CA SER A 1047 17.85 -12.70 -4.06
C SER A 1047 17.23 -12.12 -5.33
N LEU A 1048 16.00 -11.62 -5.22
CA LEU A 1048 15.40 -10.88 -6.33
C LEU A 1048 16.16 -9.56 -6.58
N PRO A 1049 16.15 -9.04 -7.83
CA PRO A 1049 16.73 -7.74 -8.14
C PRO A 1049 16.11 -6.61 -7.29
N CYS A 1050 16.82 -5.49 -7.12
CA CYS A 1050 16.45 -4.47 -6.12
C CYS A 1050 15.14 -3.76 -6.39
N ASP A 1051 14.83 -3.62 -7.67
CA ASP A 1051 13.62 -3.03 -8.17
C ASP A 1051 12.45 -4.01 -8.19
N PHE A 1052 12.68 -5.30 -7.90
CA PHE A 1052 11.60 -6.29 -7.84
C PHE A 1052 11.05 -6.44 -6.43
N HIS A 1053 9.72 -6.49 -6.37
CA HIS A 1053 8.96 -6.85 -5.19
C HIS A 1053 8.08 -8.06 -5.47
N LEU A 1054 8.26 -9.11 -4.66
CA LEU A 1054 7.32 -10.23 -4.62
C LEU A 1054 6.06 -9.77 -3.89
N LEU A 1055 5.05 -9.27 -4.61
CA LEU A 1055 3.83 -8.78 -3.98
C LEU A 1055 3.12 -9.89 -3.21
N ASN A 1056 3.00 -11.07 -3.82
CA ASN A 1056 2.45 -12.25 -3.16
C ASN A 1056 2.91 -13.55 -3.83
N LEU A 1057 2.98 -14.63 -3.03
CA LEU A 1057 3.08 -16.01 -3.47
C LEU A 1057 1.95 -16.77 -2.78
N ARG A 1058 0.79 -16.80 -3.43
CA ARG A 1058 -0.50 -17.13 -2.81
C ARG A 1058 -1.02 -18.46 -3.34
N THR A 1059 -1.18 -19.47 -2.47
CA THR A 1059 -1.76 -20.76 -2.90
C THR A 1059 -3.21 -20.55 -3.32
N LEU A 1060 -3.59 -21.13 -4.47
CA LEU A 1060 -4.95 -21.06 -5.02
C LEU A 1060 -5.85 -22.13 -4.41
N GLN A 1061 -7.17 -21.93 -4.48
CA GLN A 1061 -8.15 -22.91 -4.01
C GLN A 1061 -8.32 -24.01 -5.07
N ALA A 1062 -8.50 -25.27 -4.64
CA ALA A 1062 -8.88 -26.38 -5.51
C ALA A 1062 -10.37 -26.33 -5.89
N GLU A 1063 -10.82 -27.26 -6.74
CA GLU A 1063 -12.25 -27.42 -7.08
C GLU A 1063 -13.08 -27.85 -5.87
N GLU A 1064 -12.50 -28.68 -4.99
CA GLU A 1064 -13.13 -29.03 -3.71
C GLU A 1064 -13.06 -27.84 -2.75
N ASP A 1065 -14.22 -27.44 -2.23
CA ASP A 1065 -14.33 -26.34 -1.28
C ASP A 1065 -13.41 -26.58 -0.08
N THR A 1066 -12.67 -25.55 0.32
CA THR A 1066 -11.71 -25.51 1.46
C THR A 1066 -10.34 -26.16 1.26
N LEU A 1067 -10.08 -26.86 0.15
CA LEU A 1067 -8.76 -27.44 -0.10
C LEU A 1067 -7.84 -26.55 -0.95
N PRO A 1068 -6.52 -26.58 -0.71
CA PRO A 1068 -5.54 -25.92 -1.56
C PRO A 1068 -5.33 -26.65 -2.88
N SER A 1069 -5.10 -25.89 -3.95
CA SER A 1069 -4.66 -26.38 -5.26
C SER A 1069 -3.16 -26.74 -5.26
N ALA A 1070 -2.71 -27.40 -6.33
CA ALA A 1070 -1.28 -27.47 -6.66
C ALA A 1070 -0.71 -26.14 -7.16
N GLU A 1071 -1.58 -25.22 -7.55
CA GLU A 1071 -1.21 -23.96 -8.19
C GLU A 1071 -1.12 -22.82 -7.18
N THR A 1072 -0.23 -21.90 -7.47
CA THR A 1072 0.07 -20.72 -6.68
C THR A 1072 0.05 -19.51 -7.62
N ALA A 1073 -0.53 -18.41 -7.17
CA ALA A 1073 -0.39 -17.12 -7.83
C ALA A 1073 0.93 -16.48 -7.40
N LEU A 1074 1.83 -16.31 -8.37
CA LEU A 1074 3.03 -15.50 -8.21
C LEU A 1074 2.73 -14.09 -8.74
N ILE A 1075 2.82 -13.08 -7.89
CA ILE A 1075 2.60 -11.68 -8.27
C ILE A 1075 3.89 -10.91 -8.05
N LEU A 1076 4.42 -10.35 -9.14
CA LEU A 1076 5.66 -9.57 -9.16
C LEU A 1076 5.35 -8.13 -9.53
N HIS A 1077 5.90 -7.20 -8.78
CA HIS A 1077 5.88 -5.76 -9.08
C HIS A 1077 7.32 -5.31 -9.33
N ARG A 1078 7.59 -4.73 -10.50
CA ARG A 1078 8.83 -4.01 -10.75
C ARG A 1078 8.64 -2.54 -10.41
N LYS A 1079 9.35 -2.04 -9.41
CA LYS A 1079 9.24 -0.66 -8.92
C LYS A 1079 9.94 0.32 -9.88
N GLY A 1080 9.25 1.40 -10.21
CA GLY A 1080 9.90 2.61 -10.73
C GLY A 1080 10.66 3.33 -9.62
N PHE A 1081 11.89 3.77 -9.91
CA PHE A 1081 12.73 4.45 -8.94
C PHE A 1081 13.59 5.57 -9.55
N ASP A 1082 13.95 6.54 -8.71
CA ASP A 1082 14.75 7.70 -9.08
C ASP A 1082 16.25 7.46 -8.81
N CYS A 1083 17.06 7.47 -9.87
CA CYS A 1083 18.53 7.38 -9.79
C CYS A 1083 19.22 8.72 -9.49
N GLY A 1084 18.47 9.84 -9.47
CA GLY A 1084 18.98 11.17 -9.14
C GLY A 1084 19.34 11.36 -7.67
N LEU A 1085 19.19 10.32 -6.86
CA LEU A 1085 19.52 10.27 -5.44
C LEU A 1085 20.75 9.39 -5.19
N GLU A 1086 21.48 9.70 -4.13
CA GLU A 1086 22.72 8.99 -3.78
C GLU A 1086 22.50 7.48 -3.61
N ALA A 1087 23.25 6.72 -4.39
CA ALA A 1087 23.17 5.26 -4.46
C ALA A 1087 24.47 4.57 -4.03
N LYS A 1088 25.48 5.30 -3.56
CA LYS A 1088 26.82 4.74 -3.26
C LYS A 1088 26.94 4.37 -1.78
N ASN A 1089 27.69 3.29 -1.51
CA ASN A 1089 28.05 2.86 -0.15
C ASN A 1089 26.87 2.61 0.81
N LEU A 1090 25.71 2.20 0.28
CA LEU A 1090 24.49 2.02 1.07
C LEU A 1090 24.55 0.84 2.06
N GLY A 1091 25.52 -0.07 1.93
CA GLY A 1091 25.76 -1.13 2.91
C GLY A 1091 24.80 -2.33 2.84
N PHE A 1092 24.10 -2.53 1.73
CA PHE A 1092 23.33 -3.75 1.44
C PHE A 1092 23.69 -4.33 0.06
N ASN A 1093 23.42 -5.63 -0.12
CA ASN A 1093 23.78 -6.41 -1.29
C ASN A 1093 22.62 -6.54 -2.26
N CYS A 1094 22.67 -5.86 -3.39
CA CYS A 1094 21.62 -5.97 -4.38
C CYS A 1094 22.03 -5.39 -5.75
N THR A 1095 21.50 -5.95 -6.84
CA THR A 1095 21.68 -5.46 -8.21
C THR A 1095 20.36 -5.32 -8.96
N THR A 1096 20.24 -4.35 -9.87
CA THR A 1096 19.12 -4.33 -10.83
C THR A 1096 19.47 -5.17 -12.06
N SER A 1097 18.45 -5.66 -12.78
CA SER A 1097 18.59 -6.65 -13.85
C SER A 1097 17.95 -6.23 -15.18
N GLN A 1098 17.71 -4.93 -15.39
CA GLN A 1098 16.98 -4.45 -16.57
C GLN A 1098 15.61 -5.11 -16.73
N GLY A 1099 14.93 -5.40 -15.62
CA GLY A 1099 13.60 -6.02 -15.67
C GLY A 1099 13.57 -7.52 -15.90
N LYS A 1100 14.74 -8.20 -15.99
CA LYS A 1100 14.81 -9.65 -16.20
C LYS A 1100 14.78 -10.42 -14.88
N VAL A 1101 13.98 -11.47 -14.78
CA VAL A 1101 13.96 -12.42 -13.66
C VAL A 1101 13.84 -13.85 -14.18
N ALA A 1102 14.77 -14.73 -13.78
CA ALA A 1102 14.74 -16.15 -14.11
C ALA A 1102 13.93 -16.93 -13.06
N LEU A 1103 12.65 -17.22 -13.34
CA LEU A 1103 11.79 -17.92 -12.38
C LEU A 1103 12.12 -19.40 -12.24
N GLY A 1104 12.68 -20.02 -13.27
CA GLY A 1104 12.91 -21.47 -13.34
C GLY A 1104 13.89 -21.96 -12.28
N SER A 1105 14.89 -21.14 -11.96
CA SER A 1105 15.90 -21.42 -10.92
C SER A 1105 15.69 -20.61 -9.65
N LEU A 1106 14.60 -19.84 -9.53
CA LEU A 1106 14.43 -18.88 -8.43
C LEU A 1106 14.28 -19.60 -7.07
N PHE A 1107 13.51 -20.68 -7.01
CA PHE A 1107 13.19 -21.38 -5.77
C PHE A 1107 14.18 -22.51 -5.48
N HIS A 1108 14.95 -22.39 -4.42
CA HIS A 1108 15.94 -23.40 -4.05
C HIS A 1108 15.24 -24.70 -3.60
N GLY A 1109 15.55 -25.79 -4.30
CA GLY A 1109 14.99 -27.11 -4.01
C GLY A 1109 13.54 -27.31 -4.46
N LEU A 1110 13.03 -26.46 -5.35
CA LEU A 1110 11.74 -26.60 -6.03
C LEU A 1110 11.90 -26.24 -7.50
N ASP A 1111 11.27 -27.01 -8.40
CA ASP A 1111 11.31 -26.72 -9.83
C ASP A 1111 9.99 -26.09 -10.29
N VAL A 1112 10.06 -25.13 -11.22
CA VAL A 1112 8.87 -24.56 -11.86
C VAL A 1112 8.38 -25.52 -12.93
N VAL A 1113 7.35 -26.32 -12.62
CA VAL A 1113 6.81 -27.33 -13.55
C VAL A 1113 5.72 -26.79 -14.46
N PHE A 1114 5.11 -25.66 -14.12
CA PHE A 1114 4.09 -24.98 -14.91
C PHE A 1114 4.12 -23.49 -14.63
N LEU A 1115 4.09 -22.68 -15.69
CA LEU A 1115 4.05 -21.22 -15.61
C LEU A 1115 3.12 -20.67 -16.71
N GLN A 1116 2.10 -19.92 -16.30
CA GLN A 1116 1.17 -19.25 -17.20
C GLN A 1116 0.95 -17.79 -16.79
N PRO A 1117 1.28 -16.81 -17.65
CA PRO A 1117 0.93 -15.41 -17.43
C PRO A 1117 -0.58 -15.19 -17.45
N THR A 1118 -1.09 -14.40 -16.50
CA THR A 1118 -2.52 -14.07 -16.38
C THR A 1118 -2.75 -12.59 -16.12
N SER A 1119 -4.01 -12.15 -16.22
CA SER A 1119 -4.43 -10.86 -15.66
C SER A 1119 -4.13 -10.80 -14.16
N LEU A 1120 -4.12 -9.59 -13.61
CA LEU A 1120 -3.81 -9.33 -12.19
C LEU A 1120 -4.63 -10.17 -11.21
N THR A 1121 -5.86 -10.54 -11.59
CA THR A 1121 -6.81 -11.27 -10.75
C THR A 1121 -6.96 -12.75 -11.13
N LEU A 1122 -6.07 -13.23 -12.02
CA LEU A 1122 -6.02 -14.60 -12.54
C LEU A 1122 -7.23 -15.04 -13.35
N LEU A 1123 -8.20 -14.15 -13.62
CA LEU A 1123 -9.40 -14.45 -14.39
C LEU A 1123 -9.12 -14.77 -15.87
N TYR A 1124 -8.10 -14.15 -16.45
CA TYR A 1124 -7.80 -14.27 -17.88
C TYR A 1124 -6.38 -14.76 -18.10
N PRO A 1125 -6.16 -15.89 -18.81
CA PRO A 1125 -4.84 -16.24 -19.29
C PRO A 1125 -4.41 -15.27 -20.39
N LEU A 1126 -3.24 -14.65 -20.24
CA LEU A 1126 -2.72 -13.67 -21.22
C LEU A 1126 -1.88 -14.33 -22.31
N ALA A 1127 -1.31 -15.49 -22.01
CA ALA A 1127 -0.54 -16.29 -22.94
C ALA A 1127 -0.75 -17.78 -22.68
N SER A 1128 -0.39 -18.60 -23.67
CA SER A 1128 -0.25 -20.05 -23.44
C SER A 1128 0.86 -20.32 -22.43
N PRO A 1129 0.81 -21.44 -21.69
CA PRO A 1129 1.89 -21.83 -20.80
C PRO A 1129 3.23 -21.80 -21.53
N SER A 1130 4.21 -21.10 -20.95
CA SER A 1130 5.52 -20.88 -21.57
C SER A 1130 6.48 -21.99 -21.17
N ASN A 1131 7.32 -22.43 -22.13
CA ASN A 1131 8.49 -23.27 -21.82
C ASN A 1131 9.64 -22.44 -21.22
N SER A 1132 9.70 -21.15 -21.52
CA SER A 1132 10.65 -20.23 -20.89
C SER A 1132 10.09 -19.76 -19.55
N THR A 1133 10.93 -19.83 -18.54
CA THR A 1133 10.66 -19.31 -17.19
C THR A 1133 11.27 -17.93 -16.96
N ASP A 1134 11.93 -17.35 -17.96
CA ASP A 1134 12.48 -16.02 -17.87
C ASP A 1134 11.40 -14.98 -18.15
N VAL A 1135 11.24 -14.05 -17.23
CA VAL A 1135 10.23 -13.00 -17.27
C VAL A 1135 10.91 -11.65 -17.40
N TYR A 1136 10.31 -10.79 -18.21
CA TYR A 1136 10.67 -9.38 -18.36
C TYR A 1136 9.52 -8.50 -17.88
N LEU A 1137 9.81 -7.48 -17.07
CA LEU A 1137 8.86 -6.44 -16.66
C LEU A 1137 9.41 -5.05 -16.91
N GLU A 1138 8.55 -4.15 -17.38
CA GLU A 1138 8.81 -2.71 -17.42
C GLU A 1138 8.68 -2.08 -16.02
N PRO A 1139 9.30 -0.94 -15.74
CA PRO A 1139 9.14 -0.26 -14.45
C PRO A 1139 7.68 0.12 -14.18
N MET A 1140 7.29 0.08 -12.90
CA MET A 1140 5.92 0.22 -12.37
C MET A 1140 4.97 -0.95 -12.70
N GLU A 1141 5.34 -1.89 -13.55
CA GLU A 1141 4.45 -2.97 -13.95
C GLU A 1141 4.29 -4.07 -12.90
N ILE A 1142 3.06 -4.61 -12.83
CA ILE A 1142 2.69 -5.77 -12.03
C ILE A 1142 2.31 -6.90 -12.98
N ALA A 1143 3.00 -8.03 -12.86
CA ALA A 1143 2.64 -9.25 -13.57
C ALA A 1143 2.22 -10.35 -12.60
N THR A 1144 1.22 -11.12 -13.03
CA THR A 1144 0.68 -12.25 -12.27
C THR A 1144 0.81 -13.52 -13.08
N PHE A 1145 1.23 -14.60 -12.43
CA PHE A 1145 1.43 -15.90 -13.04
C PHE A 1145 0.73 -16.98 -12.22
N ARG A 1146 0.03 -17.90 -12.89
CA ARG A 1146 -0.28 -19.21 -12.32
C ARG A 1146 0.97 -20.06 -12.40
N LEU A 1147 1.42 -20.53 -11.24
CA LEU A 1147 2.67 -21.26 -11.05
C LEU A 1147 2.38 -22.60 -10.38
N ARG A 1148 3.06 -23.67 -10.79
CA ARG A 1148 3.12 -24.93 -10.02
C ARG A 1148 4.58 -25.24 -9.68
N LEU A 1149 4.83 -25.47 -8.40
CA LEU A 1149 6.14 -25.86 -7.86
C LEU A 1149 6.16 -27.37 -7.62
N GLY A 1150 7.21 -28.04 -8.11
CA GLY A 1150 7.38 -29.50 -8.11
C GLY A 1150 8.66 -29.99 -7.46
#